data_AF-A0A7S3HD40-F1
#
_entry.id   AF-A0A7S3HD40-F1
#
_cell.length_a   1.000
_cell.length_b   1.000
_cell.length_c   1.000
_cell.angle_alpha   90.00
_cell.angle_beta   90.00
_cell.angle_gamma   90.00
#
_symmetry.space_group_name_H-M   'P 1'
#
loop_
_entity.id
_entity.type
_entity.pdbx_description
1 polymer ?
#
loop_
_entity_poly.entity_id
_entity_poly.type
_entity_poly.pdbx_seq_one_letter_code
_entity_poly.pdbx_strand_id
1 'polypeptide(L)'
;MSVLRSDGAYNASEVQHLHFCLQDQGKLMIRSGSVSIVTFSSSGSGDFSIPDIKEFAVYQRALISAYAENNGYVHKHVELQVDDPNFQGATDARWLKVKLLLDALTDWAQHTEFVMWIDADAVILDYGLDLLSLGRRHPQADLLASADIRMGLINTGVLLLRNTPWMRRFLHQWWYGPHSMPGSADDDSSISSASSTSSASWRNVCDQDAFDRLYAHYTNTWTPESPRMSDKVKVLPMDALNSHPPAMVHQRPESAVLHLMGEHTALRRELFRKAWTNVCAARSGGILPLQLGLKREVLLNYARVIYGDAVQTLLATQQQLAEQDGTSESLLLSQLQVAEKEHGNKDKDLEDGMLTLIVQPLEELSRAAHHLCDALHHLHAVTSDPSFREEEVQLRQRIFQLVMDRTDAAKTAILTLTQQANRTRNAINKHEEDPAAEVPSSDFFLSLAQTMRQRQAMLSVQVQLLKRAAEAGNDLFGAEGDPAEKIKAAVVVLDILDQLEAQVDQHSKHVPKHMQALMHQSLGVLQHALSSSRRDPTDADADAAAPMLAGELSAAHLREAYKHLKTSVALFEAIEKLPNASSEDSSTLMEASRSLQLLAGVTCSLGRYVEGTRRWDEALSHARRSLKGIEIGVRYDNLAVALYNAAVCHYTAGDASAVEELLSEALTIIEGSAGGSTAEEGTEQELSTYHLKKHVLDLRAMNIEQEANSPSSPTVITASASPLAAGAKKEETPAGLMRPVQDPVTGRVTYVRKGQEVGEKMTEQEEEEEEEEWVECELDEPCDEFEIEVGVEIEREVSAAAKAKEFISKSAAQPLLHDYNEQSNHHHASTPADKTIDLSEDPLAGVDVEGMSEEDIAELREVRQRYARYARQEQQQHLQVQQSESTDDAAYTSKDMPPPVTTQQHHSAAVTSTATPLSDPLAKLTDQLERLISIHAQQGLLIEQLTFEIRALREQL
;
A
#
# COMPACT_ATOMS: atom_id res chain seq x y z
N MET A 1 21.23 -29.29 19.94
CA MET A 1 21.11 -29.89 21.29
C MET A 1 22.00 -29.21 22.32
N SER A 2 23.31 -29.07 22.11
CA SER A 2 24.16 -28.21 22.94
C SER A 2 23.65 -26.77 22.95
N VAL A 3 23.28 -26.26 21.77
CA VAL A 3 22.68 -24.92 21.56
C VAL A 3 21.35 -24.74 22.34
N LEU A 4 20.49 -25.76 22.40
CA LEU A 4 19.21 -25.65 23.11
C LEU A 4 19.38 -25.60 24.64
N ARG A 5 20.49 -26.10 25.17
CA ARG A 5 20.77 -26.11 26.62
C ARG A 5 21.48 -24.85 27.11
N SER A 6 22.22 -24.14 26.24
CA SER A 6 22.96 -22.94 26.62
C SER A 6 22.09 -21.70 26.74
N ASP A 7 20.99 -21.64 25.98
CA ASP A 7 20.30 -20.36 25.73
C ASP A 7 19.15 -20.07 26.72
N GLY A 8 18.85 -20.97 27.66
CA GLY A 8 17.84 -20.75 28.73
C GLY A 8 16.38 -20.63 28.28
N ALA A 9 16.12 -20.48 26.97
CA ALA A 9 14.80 -20.27 26.38
C ALA A 9 13.88 -21.50 26.43
N TYR A 10 14.43 -22.70 26.64
CA TYR A 10 13.67 -23.95 26.65
C TYR A 10 13.66 -24.58 28.02
N ASN A 11 12.49 -25.05 28.46
CA ASN A 11 12.45 -25.85 29.68
C ASN A 11 13.04 -27.26 29.40
N ALA A 12 13.57 -27.90 30.44
CA ALA A 12 14.21 -29.21 30.29
C ALA A 12 13.29 -30.29 29.69
N SER A 13 11.97 -30.17 29.92
CA SER A 13 10.99 -31.12 29.40
C SER A 13 10.79 -30.99 27.89
N GLU A 14 10.85 -29.77 27.34
CA GLU A 14 10.75 -29.53 25.89
C GLU A 14 11.96 -30.08 25.14
N VAL A 15 13.15 -29.84 25.67
CA VAL A 15 14.39 -30.39 25.12
C VAL A 15 14.35 -31.93 25.15
N GLN A 16 13.83 -32.51 26.24
CA GLN A 16 13.67 -33.96 26.35
C GLN A 16 12.60 -34.51 25.38
N HIS A 17 11.52 -33.77 25.15
CA HIS A 17 10.47 -34.15 24.21
C HIS A 17 10.95 -34.11 22.75
N LEU A 18 11.61 -33.01 22.34
CA LEU A 18 12.29 -32.90 21.05
C LEU A 18 13.26 -34.06 20.84
N HIS A 19 14.06 -34.37 21.86
CA HIS A 19 15.02 -35.47 21.82
C HIS A 19 14.35 -36.84 21.69
N PHE A 20 13.29 -37.12 22.45
CA PHE A 20 12.57 -38.39 22.39
C PHE A 20 12.03 -38.66 20.98
N CYS A 21 11.47 -37.65 20.33
CA CYS A 21 10.95 -37.79 18.97
C CYS A 21 12.04 -37.90 17.90
N LEU A 22 13.23 -37.34 18.12
CA LEU A 22 14.36 -37.37 17.18
C LEU A 22 15.26 -38.61 17.34
N GLN A 23 15.33 -39.23 18.52
CA GLN A 23 16.29 -40.32 18.79
C GLN A 23 16.04 -41.62 18.01
N ASP A 24 14.87 -41.79 17.39
CA ASP A 24 14.59 -42.96 16.54
C ASP A 24 15.26 -42.88 15.15
N GLN A 25 16.01 -41.79 14.86
CA GLN A 25 16.59 -41.51 13.54
C GLN A 25 17.93 -42.21 13.22
N GLY A 26 18.46 -43.06 14.11
CA GLY A 26 19.81 -43.63 14.01
C GLY A 26 20.11 -44.56 12.81
N LYS A 27 19.20 -44.68 11.82
CA LYS A 27 19.36 -45.55 10.63
C LYS A 27 18.97 -44.91 9.29
N LEU A 28 18.79 -43.60 9.21
CA LEU A 28 18.54 -42.93 7.93
C LEU A 28 19.83 -42.83 7.12
N MET A 29 20.09 -43.88 6.34
CA MET A 29 21.06 -43.80 5.25
C MET A 29 20.57 -42.75 4.25
N ILE A 30 21.27 -41.61 4.22
CA ILE A 30 21.18 -40.60 3.16
C ILE A 30 21.46 -41.33 1.84
N ARG A 31 20.40 -41.71 1.13
CA ARG A 31 20.51 -41.98 -0.30
C ARG A 31 20.75 -40.64 -0.98
N SER A 32 21.47 -40.62 -2.09
CA SER A 32 21.57 -39.44 -2.95
C SER A 32 20.17 -39.02 -3.38
N GLY A 33 19.53 -38.14 -2.60
CA GLY A 33 18.14 -37.73 -2.81
C GLY A 33 18.05 -36.83 -4.03
N SER A 34 17.01 -37.01 -4.83
CA SER A 34 16.72 -36.10 -5.95
C SER A 34 16.38 -34.69 -5.48
N VAL A 35 16.02 -34.51 -4.20
CA VAL A 35 15.66 -33.21 -3.60
C VAL A 35 16.46 -32.95 -2.34
N SER A 36 17.00 -31.74 -2.21
CA SER A 36 17.55 -31.19 -0.96
C SER A 36 16.71 -30.01 -0.47
N ILE A 37 16.44 -29.92 0.82
CA ILE A 37 15.77 -28.79 1.47
C ILE A 37 16.80 -28.03 2.30
N VAL A 38 16.85 -26.72 2.13
CA VAL A 38 17.75 -25.81 2.83
C VAL A 38 16.94 -24.87 3.70
N THR A 39 17.32 -24.79 4.98
CA THR A 39 16.81 -23.79 5.93
C THR A 39 17.96 -23.04 6.55
N PHE A 40 17.71 -21.81 6.98
CA PHE A 40 18.67 -20.97 7.68
C PHE A 40 17.98 -20.19 8.78
N SER A 41 18.63 -20.09 9.94
CA SER A 41 18.22 -19.17 11.00
C SER A 41 19.46 -18.71 11.75
N SER A 42 19.58 -17.41 11.98
CA SER A 42 20.64 -16.87 12.83
C SER A 42 20.10 -15.74 13.69
N SER A 43 20.43 -15.76 14.98
CA SER A 43 20.17 -14.64 15.89
C SER A 43 21.17 -13.55 15.55
N GLY A 44 20.77 -12.59 14.71
CA GLY A 44 21.58 -11.43 14.35
C GLY A 44 21.07 -10.16 15.02
N SER A 45 21.96 -9.17 15.11
CA SER A 45 21.62 -7.76 15.29
C SER A 45 21.70 -7.08 13.94
N GLY A 46 20.62 -6.45 13.49
CA GLY A 46 20.59 -5.72 12.22
C GLY A 46 19.16 -5.47 11.77
N ASP A 47 19.02 -4.65 10.76
CA ASP A 47 17.72 -4.42 10.15
C ASP A 47 17.18 -5.75 9.61
N PHE A 48 15.91 -6.04 9.91
CA PHE A 48 15.22 -7.30 9.56
C PHE A 48 15.71 -8.58 10.25
N SER A 49 16.69 -8.51 11.17
CA SER A 49 17.02 -9.67 12.00
C SER A 49 15.90 -9.92 13.02
N ILE A 50 15.70 -11.19 13.36
CA ILE A 50 14.77 -11.59 14.43
C ILE A 50 15.63 -12.05 15.61
N PRO A 51 15.83 -11.21 16.65
CA PRO A 51 16.76 -11.52 17.73
C PRO A 51 16.44 -12.83 18.44
N ASP A 52 15.16 -13.15 18.55
CA ASP A 52 14.58 -14.32 19.20
C ASP A 52 14.19 -15.43 18.21
N ILE A 53 14.75 -15.44 16.99
CA ILE A 53 14.45 -16.44 15.94
C ILE A 53 14.61 -17.88 16.44
N LYS A 54 15.55 -18.09 17.36
CA LYS A 54 15.85 -19.38 17.96
C LYS A 54 14.66 -19.97 18.71
N GLU A 55 13.72 -19.16 19.21
CA GLU A 55 12.54 -19.60 19.96
C GLU A 55 11.58 -20.45 19.12
N PHE A 56 11.49 -20.21 17.81
CA PHE A 56 10.63 -20.98 16.91
C PHE A 56 11.39 -21.82 15.89
N ALA A 57 12.60 -21.41 15.49
CA ALA A 57 13.39 -22.11 14.49
C ALA A 57 13.72 -23.56 14.86
N VAL A 58 13.80 -23.90 16.16
CA VAL A 58 14.00 -25.30 16.58
C VAL A 58 12.83 -26.20 16.15
N TYR A 59 11.60 -25.71 16.31
CA TYR A 59 10.40 -26.47 15.99
C TYR A 59 10.24 -26.55 14.47
N GLN A 60 10.51 -25.44 13.76
CA GLN A 60 10.54 -25.43 12.30
C GLN A 60 11.54 -26.45 11.75
N ARG A 61 12.78 -26.43 12.24
CA ARG A 61 13.83 -27.38 11.83
C ARG A 61 13.39 -28.82 12.06
N ALA A 62 12.73 -29.10 13.19
CA ALA A 62 12.24 -30.43 13.52
C ALA A 62 11.12 -30.88 12.56
N LEU A 63 10.18 -29.99 12.26
CA LEU A 63 9.09 -30.21 11.30
C LEU A 63 9.61 -30.47 9.88
N ILE A 64 10.55 -29.65 9.38
CA ILE A 64 11.12 -29.84 8.04
C ILE A 64 11.94 -31.14 7.96
N SER A 65 12.67 -31.49 9.03
CA SER A 65 13.41 -32.75 9.09
C SER A 65 12.47 -33.96 9.02
N ALA A 66 11.33 -33.92 9.73
CA ALA A 66 10.35 -35.00 9.70
C ALA A 66 9.66 -35.12 8.34
N TYR A 67 9.36 -34.00 7.69
CA TYR A 67 8.85 -33.99 6.31
C TYR A 67 9.87 -34.57 5.31
N ALA A 68 11.13 -34.17 5.41
CA ALA A 68 12.20 -34.66 4.54
C ALA A 68 12.42 -36.17 4.73
N GLU A 69 12.39 -36.64 5.98
CA GLU A 69 12.45 -38.07 6.33
C GLU A 69 11.29 -38.84 5.68
N ASN A 70 10.05 -38.32 5.79
CA ASN A 70 8.85 -38.94 5.22
C ASN A 70 8.94 -39.11 3.70
N ASN A 71 9.54 -38.15 3.01
CA ASN A 71 9.63 -38.12 1.54
C ASN A 71 10.97 -38.60 0.98
N GLY A 72 11.91 -39.02 1.83
CA GLY A 72 13.24 -39.46 1.40
C GLY A 72 14.11 -38.35 0.82
N TYR A 73 13.90 -37.11 1.27
CA TYR A 73 14.68 -35.93 0.88
C TYR A 73 15.85 -35.68 1.84
N VAL A 74 16.83 -34.89 1.40
CA VAL A 74 17.92 -34.40 2.26
C VAL A 74 17.48 -33.09 2.89
N HIS A 75 17.64 -32.92 4.20
CA HIS A 75 17.44 -31.62 4.86
C HIS A 75 18.77 -31.12 5.42
N LYS A 76 19.19 -29.92 5.01
CA LYS A 76 20.35 -29.20 5.55
C LYS A 76 19.90 -27.90 6.18
N HIS A 77 19.99 -27.85 7.51
CA HIS A 77 19.90 -26.60 8.24
C HIS A 77 21.28 -25.95 8.31
N VAL A 78 21.39 -24.72 7.84
CA VAL A 78 22.62 -23.94 7.87
C VAL A 78 22.62 -23.06 9.11
N GLU A 79 23.69 -23.19 9.90
CA GLU A 79 23.95 -22.37 11.08
C GLU A 79 25.25 -21.60 10.81
N LEU A 80 25.13 -20.33 10.45
CA LEU A 80 26.27 -19.42 10.27
C LEU A 80 26.39 -18.50 11.49
N GLN A 81 27.62 -18.22 11.87
CA GLN A 81 27.88 -17.07 12.72
C GLN A 81 27.78 -15.81 11.85
N VAL A 82 27.06 -14.80 12.33
CA VAL A 82 26.78 -13.54 11.60
C VAL A 82 28.07 -12.83 11.18
N ASP A 83 29.18 -13.08 11.91
CA ASP A 83 30.48 -12.44 11.67
C ASP A 83 31.33 -13.11 10.57
N ASP A 84 30.77 -14.06 9.80
CA ASP A 84 31.53 -14.74 8.76
C ASP A 84 31.98 -13.73 7.67
N PRO A 85 33.31 -13.60 7.42
CA PRO A 85 33.86 -12.61 6.49
C PRO A 85 33.35 -12.73 5.06
N ASN A 86 32.84 -13.91 4.66
CA ASN A 86 32.22 -14.08 3.34
C ASN A 86 30.86 -13.36 3.21
N PHE A 87 30.30 -12.91 4.33
CA PHE A 87 29.02 -12.19 4.41
C PHE A 87 29.20 -10.76 4.94
N GLN A 88 30.44 -10.34 5.24
CA GLN A 88 30.76 -8.95 5.57
C GLN A 88 30.39 -8.05 4.38
N GLY A 89 29.37 -7.21 4.57
CA GLY A 89 28.84 -6.30 3.55
C GLY A 89 27.39 -6.56 3.14
N ALA A 90 26.80 -7.71 3.49
CA ALA A 90 25.35 -7.87 3.46
C ALA A 90 24.78 -7.28 4.77
N THR A 91 24.31 -6.04 4.73
CA THR A 91 23.60 -5.41 5.86
C THR A 91 22.27 -6.08 6.13
N ASP A 92 21.71 -6.78 5.14
CA ASP A 92 20.41 -7.43 5.20
C ASP A 92 20.55 -8.95 5.16
N ALA A 93 20.15 -9.61 6.26
CA ALA A 93 20.23 -11.05 6.43
C ALA A 93 19.35 -11.84 5.43
N ARG A 94 18.36 -11.20 4.80
CA ARG A 94 17.48 -11.85 3.81
C ARG A 94 18.25 -12.30 2.57
N TRP A 95 19.29 -11.56 2.19
CA TRP A 95 20.16 -11.88 1.06
C TRP A 95 20.91 -13.20 1.21
N LEU A 96 21.19 -13.63 2.45
CA LEU A 96 21.97 -14.84 2.73
C LEU A 96 21.40 -16.08 2.02
N LYS A 97 20.08 -16.14 1.80
CA LYS A 97 19.45 -17.25 1.08
C LYS A 97 19.97 -17.43 -0.34
N VAL A 98 20.18 -16.35 -1.07
CA VAL A 98 20.65 -16.38 -2.47
C VAL A 98 22.06 -16.96 -2.52
N LYS A 99 22.94 -16.50 -1.62
CA LYS A 99 24.31 -17.02 -1.51
C LYS A 99 24.33 -18.48 -1.06
N LEU A 100 23.56 -18.85 -0.05
CA LEU A 100 23.45 -20.22 0.44
C LEU A 100 22.92 -21.19 -0.63
N LEU A 101 21.97 -20.76 -1.46
CA LEU A 101 21.47 -21.53 -2.59
C LEU A 101 22.51 -21.68 -3.68
N LEU A 102 23.25 -20.60 -4.00
CA LEU A 102 24.34 -20.67 -4.97
C LEU A 102 25.40 -21.68 -4.51
N ASP A 103 25.85 -21.56 -3.26
CA ASP A 103 26.83 -22.47 -2.67
C ASP A 103 26.32 -23.91 -2.63
N ALA A 104 25.03 -24.12 -2.33
CA ALA A 104 24.41 -25.44 -2.39
C ALA A 104 24.47 -26.07 -3.78
N LEU A 105 24.12 -25.32 -4.83
CA LEU A 105 24.14 -25.82 -6.20
C LEU A 105 25.55 -26.03 -6.76
N THR A 106 26.57 -25.36 -6.21
CA THR A 106 27.96 -25.49 -6.66
C THR A 106 28.80 -26.48 -5.84
N ASP A 107 28.39 -26.80 -4.62
CA ASP A 107 29.16 -27.65 -3.71
C ASP A 107 28.34 -28.89 -3.29
N TRP A 108 27.73 -28.87 -2.11
CA TRP A 108 27.23 -30.08 -1.46
C TRP A 108 25.94 -30.66 -2.07
N ALA A 109 25.15 -29.84 -2.77
CA ALA A 109 23.90 -30.25 -3.44
C ALA A 109 24.07 -30.33 -4.97
N GLN A 110 25.30 -30.28 -5.49
CA GLN A 110 25.59 -30.24 -6.94
C GLN A 110 25.03 -31.44 -7.74
N HIS A 111 24.70 -32.55 -7.07
CA HIS A 111 24.14 -33.76 -7.67
C HIS A 111 22.63 -33.94 -7.44
N THR A 112 21.98 -33.01 -6.74
CA THR A 112 20.52 -33.05 -6.54
C THR A 112 19.80 -32.51 -7.76
N GLU A 113 18.62 -33.05 -8.09
CA GLU A 113 17.79 -32.57 -9.21
C GLU A 113 17.13 -31.24 -8.85
N PHE A 114 16.63 -31.15 -7.61
CA PHE A 114 16.02 -29.94 -7.06
C PHE A 114 16.59 -29.56 -5.69
N VAL A 115 16.65 -28.26 -5.44
CA VAL A 115 16.91 -27.65 -4.13
C VAL A 115 15.70 -26.81 -3.74
N MET A 116 15.12 -27.07 -2.58
CA MET A 116 14.09 -26.24 -1.99
C MET A 116 14.70 -25.31 -0.95
N TRP A 117 14.41 -24.02 -1.04
CA TRP A 117 14.59 -23.07 0.06
C TRP A 117 13.30 -22.97 0.88
N ILE A 118 13.42 -22.88 2.19
CA ILE A 118 12.30 -22.53 3.07
C ILE A 118 12.78 -21.67 4.25
N ASP A 119 12.15 -20.51 4.43
CA ASP A 119 12.43 -19.57 5.53
C ASP A 119 12.16 -20.21 6.90
N ALA A 120 12.81 -19.69 7.95
CA ALA A 120 12.70 -20.22 9.31
C ALA A 120 11.31 -20.05 9.93
N ASP A 121 10.48 -19.17 9.38
CA ASP A 121 9.08 -18.94 9.75
C ASP A 121 8.08 -19.58 8.76
N ALA A 122 8.55 -20.54 7.95
CA ALA A 122 7.71 -21.38 7.10
C ALA A 122 7.84 -22.88 7.42
N VAL A 123 6.71 -23.61 7.36
CA VAL A 123 6.63 -25.06 7.58
C VAL A 123 5.74 -25.74 6.55
N ILE A 124 6.00 -27.02 6.28
CA ILE A 124 5.17 -27.84 5.39
C ILE A 124 4.09 -28.54 6.22
N LEU A 125 2.84 -28.29 5.87
CA LEU A 125 1.64 -28.82 6.54
C LEU A 125 1.16 -30.14 5.93
N ASP A 126 1.32 -30.28 4.61
CA ASP A 126 0.95 -31.49 3.88
C ASP A 126 2.19 -32.35 3.62
N TYR A 127 2.31 -33.45 4.35
CA TYR A 127 3.42 -34.38 4.18
C TYR A 127 3.31 -35.22 2.90
N GLY A 128 2.16 -35.16 2.20
CA GLY A 128 1.95 -35.73 0.88
C GLY A 128 2.42 -34.82 -0.27
N LEU A 129 2.84 -33.58 0.00
CA LEU A 129 3.41 -32.70 -1.01
C LEU A 129 4.66 -33.35 -1.63
N ASP A 130 4.59 -33.77 -2.89
CA ASP A 130 5.73 -34.33 -3.62
C ASP A 130 6.42 -33.25 -4.46
N LEU A 131 7.53 -32.73 -3.94
CA LEU A 131 8.34 -31.70 -4.59
C LEU A 131 8.89 -32.16 -5.95
N LEU A 132 9.16 -33.45 -6.09
CA LEU A 132 9.69 -34.00 -7.33
C LEU A 132 8.62 -34.01 -8.43
N SER A 133 7.41 -34.46 -8.08
CA SER A 133 6.26 -34.39 -9.00
C SER A 133 5.91 -32.94 -9.33
N LEU A 134 5.94 -32.02 -8.36
CA LEU A 134 5.72 -30.60 -8.62
C LEU A 134 6.73 -30.03 -9.62
N GLY A 135 8.03 -30.25 -9.41
CA GLY A 135 9.07 -29.80 -10.33
C GLY A 135 8.98 -30.47 -11.72
N ARG A 136 8.49 -31.71 -11.80
CA ARG A 136 8.31 -32.43 -13.08
C ARG A 136 7.07 -31.99 -13.87
N ARG A 137 6.05 -31.43 -13.22
CA ARG A 137 4.91 -30.80 -13.91
C ARG A 137 5.31 -29.54 -14.67
N HIS A 138 6.43 -28.92 -14.32
CA HIS A 138 6.98 -27.74 -14.97
C HIS A 138 8.40 -28.00 -15.50
N PRO A 139 8.56 -28.84 -16.53
CA PRO A 139 9.87 -29.33 -16.97
C PRO A 139 10.77 -28.23 -17.58
N GLN A 140 10.19 -27.14 -18.09
CA GLN A 140 10.93 -26.01 -18.65
C GLN A 140 11.43 -25.03 -17.58
N ALA A 141 10.74 -25.00 -16.43
CA ALA A 141 11.05 -24.09 -15.34
C ALA A 141 12.29 -24.57 -14.58
N ASP A 142 13.18 -23.62 -14.35
CA ASP A 142 14.37 -23.73 -13.52
C ASP A 142 14.10 -23.19 -12.10
N LEU A 143 13.14 -22.28 -11.93
CA LEU A 143 12.67 -21.76 -10.64
C LEU A 143 11.14 -21.84 -10.56
N LEU A 144 10.63 -22.39 -9.44
CA LEU A 144 9.22 -22.35 -9.09
C LEU A 144 9.08 -21.58 -7.76
N ALA A 145 8.16 -20.63 -7.72
CA ALA A 145 7.83 -19.85 -6.53
C ALA A 145 6.36 -19.46 -6.55
N SER A 146 5.76 -19.20 -5.39
CA SER A 146 4.38 -18.68 -5.34
C SER A 146 4.38 -17.18 -5.62
N ALA A 147 3.33 -16.68 -6.26
CA ALA A 147 3.10 -15.25 -6.41
C ALA A 147 3.13 -14.56 -5.04
N ASP A 148 3.67 -13.34 -4.98
CA ASP A 148 3.54 -12.49 -3.79
C ASP A 148 2.30 -11.60 -3.89
N ILE A 149 1.72 -11.31 -2.74
CA ILE A 149 0.60 -10.37 -2.62
C ILE A 149 1.09 -8.94 -2.40
N ARG A 150 2.26 -8.78 -1.75
CA ARG A 150 2.78 -7.48 -1.31
C ARG A 150 3.64 -6.84 -2.38
N MET A 151 3.09 -6.76 -3.60
CA MET A 151 3.68 -6.08 -4.76
C MET A 151 4.85 -6.78 -5.44
N GLY A 152 5.43 -7.82 -4.82
CA GLY A 152 6.44 -8.64 -5.45
C GLY A 152 5.88 -9.53 -6.57
N LEU A 153 6.73 -9.95 -7.52
CA LEU A 153 6.33 -10.97 -8.50
C LEU A 153 6.18 -12.35 -7.82
N ILE A 154 7.10 -12.66 -6.91
CA ILE A 154 7.15 -13.92 -6.16
C ILE A 154 7.44 -13.68 -4.69
N ASN A 155 6.98 -14.59 -3.84
CA ASN A 155 7.40 -14.62 -2.45
C ASN A 155 8.64 -15.52 -2.30
N THR A 156 9.77 -14.97 -1.86
CA THR A 156 11.04 -15.71 -1.78
C THR A 156 11.20 -16.57 -0.52
N GLY A 157 10.19 -16.61 0.35
CA GLY A 157 10.26 -17.41 1.58
C GLY A 157 10.20 -18.90 1.32
N VAL A 158 9.68 -19.34 0.17
CA VAL A 158 9.72 -20.73 -0.27
C VAL A 158 9.97 -20.81 -1.77
N LEU A 159 11.09 -21.41 -2.15
CA LEU A 159 11.52 -21.54 -3.54
C LEU A 159 11.83 -23.01 -3.86
N LEU A 160 11.52 -23.45 -5.07
CA LEU A 160 11.95 -24.74 -5.59
C LEU A 160 12.79 -24.52 -6.85
N LEU A 161 14.09 -24.83 -6.76
CA LEU A 161 15.09 -24.58 -7.79
C LEU A 161 15.51 -25.88 -8.44
N ARG A 162 15.52 -25.94 -9.77
CA ARG A 162 16.14 -27.01 -10.53
C ARG A 162 17.64 -26.76 -10.63
N ASN A 163 18.44 -27.78 -10.37
CA ASN A 163 19.90 -27.66 -10.47
C ASN A 163 20.36 -27.69 -11.93
N THR A 164 20.33 -26.54 -12.59
CA THR A 164 20.78 -26.37 -13.98
C THR A 164 21.87 -25.31 -14.10
N PRO A 165 22.65 -25.31 -15.19
CA PRO A 165 23.60 -24.24 -15.47
C PRO A 165 22.94 -22.86 -15.54
N TRP A 166 21.69 -22.78 -16.01
CA TRP A 166 20.92 -21.54 -16.05
C TRP A 166 20.66 -21.02 -14.63
N MET A 167 20.16 -21.87 -13.74
CA MET A 167 19.83 -21.48 -12.36
C MET A 167 21.06 -20.97 -11.59
N ARG A 168 22.23 -21.60 -11.78
CA ARG A 168 23.47 -21.14 -11.14
C ARG A 168 23.89 -19.75 -11.62
N ARG A 169 23.78 -19.46 -12.92
CA ARG A 169 24.04 -18.12 -13.46
C ARG A 169 23.03 -17.11 -12.96
N PHE A 170 21.75 -17.48 -12.89
CA PHE A 170 20.70 -16.60 -12.38
C PHE A 170 20.94 -16.25 -10.91
N LEU A 171 21.26 -17.21 -10.03
CA LEU A 171 21.61 -16.91 -8.63
C LEU A 171 22.87 -16.06 -8.50
N HIS A 172 23.85 -16.24 -9.39
CA HIS A 172 25.04 -15.39 -9.44
C HIS A 172 24.68 -13.93 -9.73
N GLN A 173 23.87 -13.68 -10.76
CA GLN A 173 23.41 -12.33 -11.09
C GLN A 173 22.43 -11.78 -10.06
N TRP A 174 21.61 -12.62 -9.43
CA TRP A 174 20.76 -12.17 -8.34
C TRP A 174 21.62 -11.66 -7.19
N TRP A 175 22.70 -12.35 -6.83
CA TRP A 175 23.61 -11.92 -5.77
C TRP A 175 24.50 -10.71 -6.14
N TYR A 176 25.08 -10.70 -7.35
CA TYR A 176 26.08 -9.68 -7.75
C TYR A 176 25.55 -8.55 -8.63
N GLY A 177 24.36 -8.70 -9.21
CA GLY A 177 23.74 -7.78 -10.17
C GLY A 177 23.68 -8.34 -11.60
N PRO A 178 22.82 -7.78 -12.48
CA PRO A 178 22.58 -8.29 -13.84
C PRO A 178 23.83 -8.31 -14.75
N HIS A 179 24.76 -7.37 -14.53
CA HIS A 179 25.97 -7.22 -15.35
C HIS A 179 27.13 -8.14 -14.93
N SER A 180 27.02 -8.85 -13.80
CA SER A 180 28.07 -9.72 -13.29
C SER A 180 27.97 -11.11 -13.92
N MET A 181 28.64 -11.30 -15.06
CA MET A 181 28.74 -12.60 -15.72
C MET A 181 29.98 -13.37 -15.24
N PRO A 182 29.82 -14.62 -14.74
CA PRO A 182 30.96 -15.41 -14.32
C PRO A 182 31.84 -15.78 -15.52
N GLY A 183 33.08 -15.30 -15.53
CA GLY A 183 34.10 -15.66 -16.51
C GLY A 183 34.37 -14.64 -17.63
N SER A 184 33.98 -13.37 -17.48
CA SER A 184 34.66 -12.33 -18.27
C SER A 184 36.13 -12.31 -17.83
N ALA A 185 37.07 -12.30 -18.78
CA ALA A 185 38.49 -12.49 -18.49
C ALA A 185 39.11 -11.33 -17.66
N ASP A 186 38.33 -10.27 -17.40
CA ASP A 186 38.72 -9.09 -16.63
C ASP A 186 38.41 -9.20 -15.13
N ASP A 187 37.77 -10.29 -14.70
CA ASP A 187 37.15 -10.44 -13.38
C ASP A 187 38.12 -10.87 -12.25
N ASP A 188 39.35 -11.31 -12.57
CA ASP A 188 40.24 -11.95 -11.57
C ASP A 188 41.25 -10.99 -10.90
N SER A 189 41.19 -9.68 -11.18
CA SER A 189 42.11 -8.71 -10.54
C SER A 189 41.58 -7.29 -10.29
N SER A 190 40.38 -6.92 -10.78
CA SER A 190 39.87 -5.53 -10.69
C SER A 190 38.55 -5.35 -9.92
N ILE A 191 37.99 -6.42 -9.32
CA ILE A 191 36.82 -6.32 -8.42
C ILE A 191 37.10 -5.39 -7.22
N SER A 192 38.37 -5.12 -6.89
CA SER A 192 38.75 -4.14 -5.87
C SER A 192 38.63 -2.66 -6.31
N SER A 193 38.42 -2.37 -7.61
CA SER A 193 38.39 -0.99 -8.14
C SER A 193 37.18 -0.63 -9.00
N ALA A 194 36.32 -1.59 -9.39
CA ALA A 194 35.02 -1.24 -9.96
C ALA A 194 34.23 -0.43 -8.92
N SER A 195 33.89 0.82 -9.25
CA SER A 195 33.46 1.83 -8.28
C SER A 195 32.39 1.27 -7.34
N SER A 196 32.70 1.25 -6.04
CA SER A 196 31.91 0.67 -4.94
C SER A 196 30.44 1.12 -4.87
N THR A 197 30.03 2.10 -5.67
CA THR A 197 28.71 2.71 -5.70
C THR A 197 27.62 1.86 -6.36
N SER A 198 27.91 1.10 -7.44
CA SER A 198 26.84 0.40 -8.19
C SER A 198 26.42 -0.95 -7.56
N SER A 199 27.37 -1.77 -7.10
CA SER A 199 27.09 -3.02 -6.39
C SER A 199 26.44 -2.78 -5.02
N ALA A 200 26.83 -1.70 -4.33
CA ALA A 200 26.18 -1.31 -3.08
C ALA A 200 24.70 -0.98 -3.31
N SER A 201 24.39 -0.26 -4.40
CA SER A 201 23.01 0.07 -4.77
C SER A 201 22.12 -1.16 -4.98
N TRP A 202 22.65 -2.23 -5.60
CA TRP A 202 21.88 -3.46 -5.84
C TRP A 202 21.45 -4.17 -4.55
N ARG A 203 22.31 -4.18 -3.52
CA ARG A 203 22.04 -4.83 -2.23
C ARG A 203 21.35 -3.92 -1.20
N ASN A 204 21.02 -2.68 -1.58
CA ASN A 204 20.22 -1.79 -0.75
C ASN A 204 18.71 -2.09 -0.80
N VAL A 205 18.28 -2.96 -1.73
CA VAL A 205 16.91 -3.50 -1.76
C VAL A 205 16.90 -4.93 -1.23
N CYS A 206 15.74 -5.46 -0.84
CA CYS A 206 15.65 -6.85 -0.37
C CYS A 206 15.88 -7.85 -1.51
N ASP A 207 16.15 -9.11 -1.17
CA ASP A 207 16.34 -10.18 -2.15
C ASP A 207 15.14 -10.32 -3.09
N GLN A 208 13.92 -10.16 -2.57
CA GLN A 208 12.69 -10.22 -3.37
C GLN A 208 12.57 -9.05 -4.36
N ASP A 209 12.85 -7.82 -3.95
CA ASP A 209 12.84 -6.66 -4.86
C ASP A 209 13.93 -6.77 -5.92
N ALA A 210 15.10 -7.28 -5.54
CA ALA A 210 16.18 -7.56 -6.49
C ALA A 210 15.79 -8.64 -7.50
N PHE A 211 15.02 -9.65 -7.08
CA PHE A 211 14.47 -10.64 -8.00
C PHE A 211 13.57 -9.97 -9.04
N ASP A 212 12.65 -9.12 -8.62
CA ASP A 212 11.71 -8.44 -9.52
C ASP A 212 12.45 -7.56 -10.53
N ARG A 213 13.46 -6.81 -10.06
CA ARG A 213 14.33 -6.00 -10.93
C ARG A 213 15.07 -6.86 -11.95
N LEU A 214 15.62 -8.01 -11.52
CA LEU A 214 16.33 -8.93 -12.40
C LEU A 214 15.38 -9.59 -13.41
N TYR A 215 14.18 -9.98 -12.98
CA TYR A 215 13.13 -10.54 -13.84
C TYR A 215 12.71 -9.54 -14.92
N ALA A 216 12.46 -8.28 -14.52
CA ALA A 216 12.11 -7.20 -15.44
C ALA A 216 13.25 -6.93 -16.43
N HIS A 217 14.50 -6.92 -15.96
CA HIS A 217 15.67 -6.79 -16.83
C HIS A 217 15.71 -7.88 -17.92
N TYR A 218 15.53 -9.15 -17.56
CA TYR A 218 15.50 -10.27 -18.51
C TYR A 218 14.32 -10.20 -19.48
N THR A 219 13.18 -9.69 -19.02
CA THR A 219 11.98 -9.55 -19.87
C THR A 219 12.19 -8.43 -20.90
N ASN A 220 12.78 -7.31 -20.47
CA ASN A 220 13.02 -6.14 -21.32
C ASN A 220 14.19 -6.34 -22.30
N THR A 221 15.16 -7.19 -21.97
CA THR A 221 16.34 -7.48 -22.81
C THR A 221 16.17 -8.78 -23.61
N TRP A 222 14.97 -9.35 -23.63
CA TRP A 222 14.72 -10.63 -24.29
C TRP A 222 14.98 -10.54 -25.80
N THR A 223 15.74 -11.50 -26.32
CA THR A 223 15.93 -11.74 -27.76
C THR A 223 15.32 -13.09 -28.14
N PRO A 224 14.91 -13.31 -29.41
CA PRO A 224 14.39 -14.59 -29.87
C PRO A 224 15.31 -15.80 -29.62
N GLU A 225 16.62 -15.58 -29.49
CA GLU A 225 17.63 -16.61 -29.20
C GLU A 225 17.71 -16.96 -27.70
N SER A 226 17.24 -16.06 -26.84
CA SER A 226 17.25 -16.24 -25.38
C SER A 226 15.97 -16.94 -24.92
N PRO A 227 16.04 -17.86 -23.95
CA PRO A 227 14.83 -18.44 -23.37
C PRO A 227 13.99 -17.33 -22.75
N ARG A 228 12.66 -17.40 -22.92
CA ARG A 228 11.76 -16.43 -22.27
C ARG A 228 11.85 -16.62 -20.76
N MET A 229 11.82 -15.52 -20.03
CA MET A 229 11.91 -15.57 -18.58
C MET A 229 10.73 -16.35 -17.97
N SER A 230 9.54 -16.25 -18.58
CA SER A 230 8.34 -17.01 -18.22
C SER A 230 8.46 -18.53 -18.47
N ASP A 231 9.36 -18.98 -19.34
CA ASP A 231 9.67 -20.41 -19.50
C ASP A 231 10.58 -20.91 -18.36
N LYS A 232 11.44 -20.03 -17.85
CA LYS A 232 12.47 -20.35 -16.84
C LYS A 232 12.00 -20.18 -15.41
N VAL A 233 11.10 -19.24 -15.16
CA VAL A 233 10.49 -18.99 -13.86
C VAL A 233 9.00 -19.26 -13.98
N LYS A 234 8.54 -20.27 -13.25
CA LYS A 234 7.12 -20.52 -13.10
C LYS A 234 6.63 -19.92 -11.79
N VAL A 235 5.87 -18.84 -11.91
CA VAL A 235 5.08 -18.29 -10.81
C VAL A 235 3.82 -19.13 -10.65
N LEU A 236 3.66 -19.70 -9.45
CA LEU A 236 2.53 -20.53 -9.04
C LEU A 236 1.49 -19.66 -8.30
N PRO A 237 0.25 -20.17 -8.11
CA PRO A 237 -0.71 -19.53 -7.21
C PRO A 237 -0.10 -19.27 -5.81
N MET A 238 -0.61 -18.24 -5.12
CA MET A 238 -0.05 -17.76 -3.85
C MET A 238 0.06 -18.85 -2.77
N ASP A 239 -0.87 -19.80 -2.75
CA ASP A 239 -0.98 -20.88 -1.76
C ASP A 239 -0.32 -22.22 -2.19
N ALA A 240 0.36 -22.25 -3.35
CA ALA A 240 0.92 -23.47 -3.90
C ALA A 240 2.19 -23.96 -3.18
N LEU A 241 3.11 -23.03 -2.91
CA LEU A 241 4.35 -23.28 -2.15
C LEU A 241 4.47 -22.34 -0.95
N ASN A 242 3.48 -21.49 -0.70
CA ASN A 242 3.52 -20.45 0.31
C ASN A 242 2.15 -20.30 0.98
N SER A 243 2.00 -19.34 1.87
CA SER A 243 0.70 -18.93 2.41
C SER A 243 0.41 -17.49 2.06
N HIS A 244 -0.85 -17.20 1.82
CA HIS A 244 -1.31 -15.83 1.71
C HIS A 244 -1.19 -15.16 3.09
N PRO A 245 -0.43 -14.06 3.22
CA PRO A 245 -0.32 -13.35 4.49
C PRO A 245 -1.54 -12.45 4.76
N PRO A 246 -1.86 -12.17 6.02
CA PRO A 246 -1.31 -12.84 7.18
C PRO A 246 -1.96 -14.23 7.33
N ALA A 247 -1.16 -15.26 7.60
CA ALA A 247 -1.60 -16.64 7.37
C ALA A 247 -2.74 -17.07 8.32
N MET A 248 -2.86 -16.48 9.51
CA MET A 248 -3.99 -16.76 10.40
C MET A 248 -5.34 -16.40 9.77
N VAL A 249 -5.35 -15.48 8.81
CA VAL A 249 -6.55 -15.06 8.09
C VAL A 249 -6.79 -15.93 6.86
N HIS A 250 -5.76 -16.21 6.07
CA HIS A 250 -5.97 -16.78 4.74
C HIS A 250 -5.61 -18.26 4.61
N GLN A 251 -5.19 -18.92 5.70
CA GLN A 251 -4.93 -20.35 5.71
C GLN A 251 -6.17 -21.13 5.22
N ARG A 252 -6.02 -21.93 4.17
CA ARG A 252 -7.06 -22.82 3.64
C ARG A 252 -6.75 -24.28 3.95
N PRO A 253 -7.74 -25.19 4.00
CA PRO A 253 -7.52 -26.62 4.23
C PRO A 253 -6.53 -27.29 3.27
N GLU A 254 -6.46 -26.80 2.04
CA GLU A 254 -5.61 -27.28 0.94
C GLU A 254 -4.22 -26.66 0.90
N SER A 255 -3.96 -25.60 1.68
CA SER A 255 -2.64 -24.97 1.70
C SER A 255 -1.60 -25.94 2.26
N ALA A 256 -0.64 -26.33 1.41
CA ALA A 256 0.37 -27.32 1.74
C ALA A 256 1.50 -26.76 2.62
N VAL A 257 1.65 -25.44 2.65
CA VAL A 257 2.67 -24.71 3.40
C VAL A 257 1.99 -23.68 4.30
N LEU A 258 2.52 -23.51 5.51
CA LEU A 258 2.22 -22.41 6.42
C LEU A 258 3.43 -21.49 6.50
N HIS A 259 3.30 -20.25 6.06
CA HIS A 259 4.33 -19.22 6.16
C HIS A 259 3.85 -18.07 7.05
N LEU A 260 4.47 -17.92 8.22
CA LEU A 260 4.14 -16.93 9.25
C LEU A 260 4.97 -15.64 9.08
N MET A 261 5.05 -15.14 7.86
CA MET A 261 5.84 -13.95 7.52
C MET A 261 5.30 -12.70 8.22
N GLY A 262 6.17 -12.00 8.95
CA GLY A 262 5.80 -10.80 9.71
C GLY A 262 5.02 -11.07 11.00
N GLU A 263 4.76 -12.32 11.37
CA GLU A 263 4.05 -12.65 12.61
C GLU A 263 4.96 -12.56 13.84
N HIS A 264 4.35 -12.36 15.01
CA HIS A 264 5.08 -12.28 16.28
C HIS A 264 5.79 -13.59 16.63
N THR A 265 7.02 -13.51 17.18
CA THR A 265 7.83 -14.68 17.56
C THR A 265 7.07 -15.65 18.47
N ALA A 266 6.35 -15.14 19.47
CA ALA A 266 5.53 -15.99 20.33
C ALA A 266 4.46 -16.79 19.55
N LEU A 267 3.82 -16.19 18.55
CA LEU A 267 2.82 -16.88 17.72
C LEU A 267 3.49 -17.98 16.88
N ARG A 268 4.61 -17.67 16.22
CA ARG A 268 5.41 -18.64 15.45
C ARG A 268 5.82 -19.84 16.33
N ARG A 269 6.35 -19.55 17.53
CA ARG A 269 6.77 -20.56 18.50
C ARG A 269 5.64 -21.49 18.86
N GLU A 270 4.49 -20.94 19.28
CA GLU A 270 3.38 -21.75 19.76
C GLU A 270 2.74 -22.60 18.65
N LEU A 271 2.59 -22.06 17.43
CA LEU A 271 2.05 -22.80 16.29
C LEU A 271 3.00 -23.91 15.85
N PHE A 272 4.30 -23.66 15.73
CA PHE A 272 5.27 -24.69 15.35
C PHE A 272 5.44 -25.75 16.44
N ARG A 273 5.40 -25.36 17.72
CA ARG A 273 5.38 -26.30 18.85
C ARG A 273 4.14 -27.19 18.80
N LYS A 274 2.97 -26.63 18.48
CA LYS A 274 1.72 -27.38 18.32
C LYS A 274 1.80 -28.38 17.16
N ALA A 275 2.28 -27.98 16.00
CA ALA A 275 2.50 -28.88 14.86
C ALA A 275 3.49 -29.99 15.20
N TRP A 276 4.62 -29.65 15.86
CA TRP A 276 5.61 -30.64 16.24
C TRP A 276 5.06 -31.68 17.22
N THR A 277 4.25 -31.25 18.18
CA THR A 277 3.55 -32.15 19.12
C THR A 277 2.68 -33.16 18.37
N ASN A 278 1.99 -32.71 17.32
CA ASN A 278 1.14 -33.58 16.50
C ASN A 278 1.97 -34.59 15.67
N VAL A 279 3.12 -34.18 15.13
CA VAL A 279 4.07 -35.08 14.45
C VAL A 279 4.62 -36.13 15.42
N CYS A 280 5.05 -35.73 16.61
CA CYS A 280 5.51 -36.62 17.67
C CYS A 280 4.45 -37.66 18.07
N ALA A 281 3.19 -37.23 18.24
CA ALA A 281 2.08 -38.13 18.55
C ALA A 281 1.85 -39.16 17.44
N ALA A 282 1.92 -38.73 16.18
CA ALA A 282 1.80 -39.63 15.02
C ALA A 282 2.93 -40.67 14.95
N ARG A 283 4.19 -40.26 15.17
CA ARG A 283 5.34 -41.19 15.23
C ARG A 283 5.21 -42.23 16.34
N SER A 284 4.50 -41.92 17.42
CA SER A 284 4.24 -42.83 18.53
C SER A 284 3.05 -43.77 18.29
N GLY A 285 2.55 -43.87 17.05
CA GLY A 285 1.40 -44.69 16.65
C GLY A 285 0.07 -43.95 16.60
N GLY A 286 0.06 -42.62 16.78
CA GLY A 286 -1.12 -41.78 16.57
C GLY A 286 -1.41 -41.51 15.09
N ILE A 287 -2.49 -40.79 14.82
CA ILE A 287 -2.84 -40.30 13.48
C ILE A 287 -2.27 -38.89 13.33
N LEU A 288 -1.57 -38.62 12.22
CA LEU A 288 -1.13 -37.27 11.90
C LEU A 288 -2.37 -36.44 11.48
N PRO A 289 -2.76 -35.41 12.25
CA PRO A 289 -3.91 -34.59 11.87
C PRO A 289 -3.63 -33.84 10.57
N LEU A 290 -4.69 -33.61 9.77
CA LEU A 290 -4.62 -32.76 8.59
C LEU A 290 -3.99 -31.41 8.94
N GLN A 291 -3.12 -30.93 8.05
CA GLN A 291 -2.34 -29.70 8.22
C GLN A 291 -1.60 -29.62 9.57
N LEU A 292 -1.17 -30.77 10.10
CA LEU A 292 -0.54 -30.86 11.41
C LEU A 292 -1.38 -30.24 12.54
N GLY A 293 -2.72 -30.19 12.38
CA GLY A 293 -3.65 -29.57 13.31
C GLY A 293 -3.61 -28.04 13.34
N LEU A 294 -2.99 -27.39 12.36
CA LEU A 294 -2.92 -25.93 12.21
C LEU A 294 -3.94 -25.43 11.18
N LYS A 295 -5.23 -25.68 11.45
CA LYS A 295 -6.32 -25.10 10.66
C LYS A 295 -6.53 -23.63 11.01
N ARG A 296 -7.12 -22.85 10.11
CA ARG A 296 -7.36 -21.40 10.26
C ARG A 296 -7.91 -21.01 11.64
N GLU A 297 -8.91 -21.73 12.16
CA GLU A 297 -9.54 -21.42 13.45
C GLU A 297 -8.55 -21.59 14.61
N VAL A 298 -7.62 -22.54 14.50
CA VAL A 298 -6.54 -22.72 15.47
C VAL A 298 -5.60 -21.52 15.41
N LEU A 299 -5.19 -21.09 14.22
CA LEU A 299 -4.33 -19.92 14.07
C LEU A 299 -4.97 -18.65 14.66
N LEU A 300 -6.24 -18.38 14.31
CA LEU A 300 -6.99 -17.23 14.82
C LEU A 300 -7.09 -17.22 16.36
N ASN A 301 -7.32 -18.38 16.97
CA ASN A 301 -7.39 -18.47 18.43
C ASN A 301 -6.03 -18.22 19.10
N TYR A 302 -4.94 -18.77 18.56
CA TYR A 302 -3.60 -18.49 19.08
C TYR A 302 -3.22 -17.01 18.87
N ALA A 303 -3.53 -16.44 17.70
CA ALA A 303 -3.31 -15.03 17.41
C ALA A 303 -4.06 -14.13 18.40
N ARG A 304 -5.35 -14.37 18.62
CA ARG A 304 -6.16 -13.61 19.60
C ARG A 304 -5.55 -13.63 20.99
N VAL A 305 -5.14 -14.79 21.50
CA VAL A 305 -4.56 -14.89 22.85
C VAL A 305 -3.22 -14.16 22.92
N ILE A 306 -2.31 -14.44 21.99
CA ILE A 306 -0.94 -13.91 22.04
C ILE A 306 -0.91 -12.41 21.79
N TYR A 307 -1.64 -11.92 20.78
CA TYR A 307 -1.75 -10.49 20.51
C TYR A 307 -2.60 -9.78 21.57
N GLY A 308 -3.61 -10.44 22.14
CA GLY A 308 -4.36 -9.96 23.30
C GLY A 308 -3.46 -9.64 24.49
N ASP A 309 -2.61 -10.60 24.89
CA ASP A 309 -1.68 -10.43 25.99
C ASP A 309 -0.63 -9.32 25.70
N ALA A 310 -0.11 -9.27 24.48
CA ALA A 310 0.83 -8.24 24.05
C ALA A 310 0.21 -6.83 24.09
N VAL A 311 -0.99 -6.66 23.53
CA VAL A 311 -1.74 -5.40 23.52
C VAL A 311 -2.07 -4.94 24.94
N GLN A 312 -2.55 -5.84 25.79
CA GLN A 312 -2.86 -5.50 27.19
C GLN A 312 -1.62 -5.05 27.96
N THR A 313 -0.48 -5.73 27.76
CA THR A 313 0.79 -5.37 28.40
C THR A 313 1.29 -4.01 27.94
N LEU A 314 1.24 -3.75 26.63
CA LEU A 314 1.68 -2.48 26.03
C LEU A 314 0.75 -1.32 26.44
N LEU A 315 -0.57 -1.52 26.41
CA LEU A 315 -1.54 -0.52 26.89
C LEU A 315 -1.36 -0.19 28.37
N ALA A 316 -1.19 -1.21 29.21
CA ALA A 316 -0.97 -1.00 30.65
C ALA A 316 0.33 -0.22 30.89
N THR A 317 1.38 -0.50 30.13
CA THR A 317 2.64 0.25 30.18
C THR A 317 2.43 1.71 29.79
N GLN A 318 1.69 1.98 28.71
CA GLN A 318 1.37 3.35 28.27
C GLN A 318 0.53 4.12 29.30
N GLN A 319 -0.44 3.46 29.93
CA GLN A 319 -1.28 4.04 30.98
C GLN A 319 -0.48 4.36 32.23
N GLN A 320 0.37 3.43 32.68
CA GLN A 320 1.23 3.64 33.84
C GLN A 320 2.18 4.83 33.63
N LEU A 321 2.75 4.99 32.43
CA LEU A 321 3.57 6.15 32.08
C LEU A 321 2.76 7.45 32.15
N ALA A 322 1.51 7.45 31.70
CA ALA A 322 0.64 8.63 31.79
C ALA A 322 0.28 8.98 33.25
N GLU A 323 0.06 7.99 34.12
CA GLU A 323 -0.28 8.19 35.53
C GLU A 323 0.89 8.71 36.37
N GLN A 324 2.12 8.29 36.07
CA GLN A 324 3.30 8.65 36.85
C GLN A 324 3.67 10.14 36.74
N ASP A 325 3.45 10.76 35.58
CA ASP A 325 3.91 12.13 35.30
C ASP A 325 2.78 13.17 35.35
N GLY A 326 1.57 12.78 35.76
CA GLY A 326 0.43 13.64 36.04
C GLY A 326 -0.27 14.19 34.80
N THR A 327 0.45 14.83 33.89
CA THR A 327 -0.08 15.30 32.60
C THR A 327 0.70 14.69 31.45
N SER A 328 0.04 14.45 30.31
CA SER A 328 0.71 13.93 29.11
C SER A 328 1.84 14.85 28.63
N GLU A 329 1.73 16.17 28.82
CA GLU A 329 2.81 17.13 28.53
C GLU A 329 4.02 16.89 29.45
N SER A 330 3.79 16.76 30.76
CA SER A 330 4.85 16.52 31.74
C SER A 330 5.60 15.22 31.47
N LEU A 331 4.91 14.16 31.02
CA LEU A 331 5.56 12.92 30.57
C LEU A 331 6.51 13.15 29.40
N LEU A 332 6.08 13.87 28.36
CA LEU A 332 6.94 14.10 27.20
C LEU A 332 8.15 14.95 27.55
N LEU A 333 7.99 15.94 28.44
CA LEU A 333 9.10 16.75 28.93
C LEU A 333 10.03 15.95 29.86
N SER A 334 9.52 14.99 30.64
CA SER A 334 10.34 14.12 31.49
C SER A 334 11.15 13.14 30.64
N GLN A 335 10.54 12.51 29.64
CA GLN A 335 11.20 11.60 28.69
C GLN A 335 12.27 12.33 27.86
N LEU A 336 12.02 13.59 27.50
CA LEU A 336 13.03 14.44 26.86
C LEU A 336 14.26 14.67 27.74
N GLN A 337 14.08 14.89 29.04
CA GLN A 337 15.20 15.02 29.97
C GLN A 337 15.97 13.69 30.13
N VAL A 338 15.26 12.56 30.08
CA VAL A 338 15.90 11.22 30.08
C VAL A 338 16.73 11.02 28.82
N ALA A 339 16.16 11.29 27.64
CA ALA A 339 16.86 11.17 26.35
C ALA A 339 18.13 12.04 26.30
N GLU A 340 18.06 13.29 26.75
CA GLU A 340 19.23 14.19 26.83
C GLU A 340 20.34 13.63 27.72
N LYS A 341 19.97 12.98 28.83
CA LYS A 341 20.93 12.40 29.77
C LYS A 341 21.61 11.15 29.21
N GLU A 342 20.88 10.33 28.46
CA GLU A 342 21.37 9.05 27.93
C GLU A 342 22.17 9.22 26.63
N HIS A 343 21.75 10.11 25.75
CA HIS A 343 22.29 10.24 24.39
C HIS A 343 23.28 11.39 24.20
N GLY A 344 23.49 12.22 25.23
CA GLY A 344 24.50 13.28 25.21
C GLY A 344 24.15 14.46 24.29
N ASN A 345 25.18 15.22 23.89
CA ASN A 345 25.02 16.55 23.28
C ASN A 345 24.88 16.56 21.75
N LYS A 346 24.71 15.43 21.07
CA LYS A 346 24.52 15.42 19.61
C LYS A 346 23.03 15.47 19.28
N ASP A 347 22.67 16.36 18.36
CA ASP A 347 21.27 16.63 18.00
C ASP A 347 20.55 15.39 17.47
N LYS A 348 21.23 14.60 16.62
CA LYS A 348 20.70 13.34 16.07
C LYS A 348 20.46 12.28 17.15
N ASP A 349 21.38 12.15 18.10
CA ASP A 349 21.27 11.13 19.16
C ASP A 349 20.08 11.46 20.09
N LEU A 350 19.79 12.76 20.32
CA LEU A 350 18.61 13.20 21.08
C LEU A 350 17.30 12.90 20.34
N GLU A 351 17.24 13.16 19.04
CA GLU A 351 16.08 12.85 18.20
C GLU A 351 15.80 11.34 18.19
N ASP A 352 16.82 10.51 17.92
CA ASP A 352 16.71 9.05 17.91
C ASP A 352 16.29 8.51 19.28
N GLY A 353 16.84 9.06 20.38
CA GLY A 353 16.45 8.71 21.75
C GLY A 353 14.99 9.07 22.06
N MET A 354 14.51 10.22 21.59
CA MET A 354 13.11 10.63 21.75
C MET A 354 12.15 9.75 20.96
N LEU A 355 12.48 9.41 19.71
CA LEU A 355 11.70 8.49 18.89
C LEU A 355 11.63 7.10 19.54
N THR A 356 12.74 6.61 20.09
CA THR A 356 12.83 5.32 20.79
C THR A 356 11.97 5.30 22.06
N LEU A 357 11.98 6.36 22.87
CA LEU A 357 11.25 6.39 24.14
C LEU A 357 9.75 6.64 23.99
N ILE A 358 9.33 7.38 22.96
CA ILE A 358 7.95 7.86 22.80
C ILE A 358 7.22 7.14 21.69
N VAL A 359 7.83 7.06 20.50
CA VAL A 359 7.16 6.60 19.28
C VAL A 359 7.21 5.08 19.19
N GLN A 360 8.37 4.46 19.40
CA GLN A 360 8.54 3.01 19.25
C GLN A 360 7.53 2.18 20.09
N PRO A 361 7.26 2.49 21.39
CA PRO A 361 6.27 1.74 22.15
C PRO A 361 4.85 1.83 21.56
N LEU A 362 4.50 2.96 20.94
CA LEU A 362 3.22 3.13 20.25
C LEU A 362 3.19 2.37 18.92
N GLU A 363 4.32 2.25 18.23
CA GLU A 363 4.44 1.42 17.02
C GLU A 363 4.27 -0.07 17.33
N GLU A 364 4.92 -0.54 18.40
CA GLU A 364 4.77 -1.92 18.88
C GLU A 364 3.31 -2.20 19.29
N LEU A 365 2.68 -1.27 20.01
CA LEU A 365 1.27 -1.35 20.37
C LEU A 365 0.37 -1.39 19.14
N SER A 366 0.57 -0.47 18.19
CA SER A 366 -0.25 -0.38 16.97
C SER A 366 -0.12 -1.65 16.14
N ARG A 367 1.10 -2.19 15.99
CA ARG A 367 1.34 -3.45 15.27
C ARG A 367 0.65 -4.63 15.94
N ALA A 368 0.83 -4.80 17.25
CA ALA A 368 0.19 -5.89 17.99
C ALA A 368 -1.34 -5.79 17.95
N ALA A 369 -1.87 -4.57 18.06
CA ALA A 369 -3.30 -4.32 18.01
C ALA A 369 -3.90 -4.54 16.63
N HIS A 370 -3.20 -4.16 15.57
CA HIS A 370 -3.62 -4.43 14.19
C HIS A 370 -3.83 -5.93 13.98
N HIS A 371 -2.85 -6.76 14.35
CA HIS A 371 -2.98 -8.21 14.27
C HIS A 371 -4.07 -8.80 15.17
N LEU A 372 -4.27 -8.25 16.37
CA LEU A 372 -5.38 -8.65 17.23
C LEU A 372 -6.73 -8.32 16.59
N CYS A 373 -6.87 -7.12 16.02
CA CYS A 373 -8.09 -6.69 15.35
C CYS A 373 -8.41 -7.57 14.14
N ASP A 374 -7.41 -7.93 13.32
CA ASP A 374 -7.59 -8.89 12.22
C ASP A 374 -8.10 -10.24 12.74
N ALA A 375 -7.50 -10.74 13.83
CA ALA A 375 -7.94 -12.00 14.43
C ALA A 375 -9.39 -11.90 14.94
N LEU A 376 -9.76 -10.82 15.63
CA LEU A 376 -11.12 -10.57 16.12
C LEU A 376 -12.13 -10.45 14.96
N HIS A 377 -11.80 -9.68 13.93
CA HIS A 377 -12.61 -9.50 12.74
C HIS A 377 -12.95 -10.84 12.08
N HIS A 378 -11.92 -11.68 11.88
CA HIS A 378 -12.13 -12.98 11.25
C HIS A 378 -12.77 -14.02 12.17
N LEU A 379 -12.54 -13.94 13.49
CA LEU A 379 -13.30 -14.75 14.44
C LEU A 379 -14.79 -14.36 14.43
N HIS A 380 -15.12 -13.08 14.32
CA HIS A 380 -16.50 -12.62 14.12
C HIS A 380 -17.09 -13.23 12.84
N ALA A 381 -16.37 -13.15 11.71
CA ALA A 381 -16.85 -13.71 10.45
C ALA A 381 -17.11 -15.22 10.50
N VAL A 382 -16.28 -15.98 11.24
CA VAL A 382 -16.42 -17.45 11.33
C VAL A 382 -17.46 -17.88 12.37
N THR A 383 -17.57 -17.15 13.49
CA THR A 383 -18.44 -17.54 14.62
C THR A 383 -19.77 -16.81 14.67
N SER A 384 -19.90 -15.72 13.92
CA SER A 384 -20.99 -14.74 14.03
C SER A 384 -21.18 -14.14 15.43
N ASP A 385 -20.18 -14.23 16.31
CA ASP A 385 -20.25 -13.65 17.66
C ASP A 385 -20.01 -12.13 17.60
N PRO A 386 -21.03 -11.28 17.87
CA PRO A 386 -20.89 -9.84 17.79
C PRO A 386 -19.90 -9.27 18.82
N SER A 387 -19.57 -10.01 19.89
CA SER A 387 -18.65 -9.51 20.91
C SER A 387 -17.25 -9.26 20.35
N PHE A 388 -16.80 -10.03 19.36
CA PHE A 388 -15.49 -9.84 18.73
C PHE A 388 -15.42 -8.54 17.94
N ARG A 389 -16.51 -8.18 17.25
CA ARG A 389 -16.59 -6.92 16.51
C ARG A 389 -16.65 -5.73 17.47
N GLU A 390 -17.40 -5.85 18.55
CA GLU A 390 -17.46 -4.82 19.59
C GLU A 390 -16.07 -4.63 20.25
N GLU A 391 -15.38 -5.72 20.58
CA GLU A 391 -14.02 -5.71 21.12
C GLU A 391 -13.03 -5.05 20.14
N GLU A 392 -13.10 -5.38 18.85
CA GLU A 392 -12.28 -4.78 17.79
C GLU A 392 -12.47 -3.26 17.72
N VAL A 393 -13.71 -2.79 17.60
CA VAL A 393 -14.03 -1.36 17.48
C VAL A 393 -13.59 -0.60 18.73
N GLN A 394 -13.89 -1.13 19.93
CA GLN A 394 -13.46 -0.52 21.19
C GLN A 394 -11.94 -0.42 21.30
N LEU A 395 -11.20 -1.45 20.86
CA LEU A 395 -9.74 -1.43 20.88
C LEU A 395 -9.19 -0.34 19.94
N ARG A 396 -9.68 -0.26 18.71
CA ARG A 396 -9.24 0.75 17.74
C ARG A 396 -9.57 2.17 18.20
N GLN A 397 -10.75 2.40 18.78
CA GLN A 397 -11.12 3.68 19.39
C GLN A 397 -10.16 4.08 20.51
N ARG A 398 -9.81 3.15 21.41
CA ARG A 398 -8.88 3.43 22.52
C ARG A 398 -7.46 3.74 22.04
N ILE A 399 -6.98 3.02 21.03
CA ILE A 399 -5.65 3.28 20.45
C ILE A 399 -5.63 4.62 19.73
N PHE A 400 -6.66 4.91 18.91
CA PHE A 400 -6.77 6.18 18.23
C PHE A 400 -6.80 7.34 19.22
N GLN A 401 -7.61 7.25 20.29
CA GLN A 401 -7.65 8.26 21.34
C GLN A 401 -6.30 8.42 22.05
N LEU A 402 -5.62 7.31 22.39
CA LEU A 402 -4.30 7.36 23.03
C LEU A 402 -3.28 8.10 22.16
N VAL A 403 -3.23 7.81 20.85
CA VAL A 403 -2.28 8.47 19.94
C VAL A 403 -2.65 9.94 19.74
N MET A 404 -3.94 10.29 19.69
CA MET A 404 -4.40 11.68 19.65
C MET A 404 -3.98 12.46 20.91
N ASP A 405 -4.21 11.89 22.11
CA ASP A 405 -3.81 12.51 23.37
C ASP A 405 -2.29 12.77 23.44
N ARG A 406 -1.48 11.85 22.88
CA ARG A 406 -0.02 12.02 22.77
C ARG A 406 0.35 13.10 21.76
N THR A 407 -0.37 13.18 20.64
CA THR A 407 -0.16 14.20 19.61
C THR A 407 -0.43 15.60 20.17
N ASP A 408 -1.53 15.78 20.89
CA ASP A 408 -1.89 17.05 21.54
C ASP A 408 -0.91 17.43 22.65
N ALA A 409 -0.44 16.45 23.41
CA ALA A 409 0.60 16.66 24.40
C ALA A 409 1.92 17.14 23.77
N ALA A 410 2.33 16.54 22.65
CA ALA A 410 3.53 16.96 21.93
C ALA A 410 3.40 18.40 21.40
N LYS A 411 2.24 18.74 20.84
CA LYS A 411 1.91 20.11 20.41
C LYS A 411 2.03 21.11 21.58
N THR A 412 1.51 20.74 22.75
CA THR A 412 1.59 21.58 23.96
C THR A 412 3.03 21.74 24.43
N ALA A 413 3.82 20.65 24.47
CA ALA A 413 5.24 20.70 24.83
C ALA A 413 6.05 21.59 23.87
N ILE A 414 5.77 21.56 22.57
CA ILE A 414 6.40 22.44 21.57
C ILE A 414 6.09 23.92 21.85
N LEU A 415 4.84 24.23 22.21
CA LEU A 415 4.44 25.60 22.58
C LEU A 415 5.19 26.05 23.84
N THR A 416 5.29 25.21 24.86
CA THR A 416 6.04 25.48 26.09
C THR A 416 7.52 25.75 25.82
N LEU A 417 8.18 24.88 25.03
CA LEU A 417 9.58 25.07 24.62
C LEU A 417 9.77 26.34 23.77
N THR A 418 8.82 26.67 22.90
CA THR A 418 8.84 27.91 22.10
C THR A 418 8.74 29.15 23.00
N GLN A 419 7.83 29.14 23.98
CA GLN A 419 7.70 30.22 24.95
C GLN A 419 8.96 30.38 25.81
N GLN A 420 9.54 29.27 26.28
CA GLN A 420 10.80 29.28 27.03
C GLN A 420 11.92 29.90 26.21
N ALA A 421 12.08 29.48 24.96
CA ALA A 421 13.13 30.03 24.11
C ALA A 421 12.92 31.51 23.79
N ASN A 422 11.68 31.96 23.59
CA ASN A 422 11.38 33.38 23.40
C ASN A 422 11.69 34.20 24.66
N ARG A 423 11.41 33.67 25.86
CA ARG A 423 11.79 34.33 27.13
C ARG A 423 13.31 34.47 27.24
N THR A 424 14.07 33.40 26.95
CA THR A 424 15.53 33.42 26.97
C THR A 424 16.09 34.38 25.93
N ARG A 425 15.56 34.39 24.71
CA ARG A 425 15.94 35.33 23.64
C ARG A 425 15.67 36.78 24.03
N ASN A 426 14.50 37.07 24.59
CA ASN A 426 14.16 38.43 25.04
C ASN A 426 15.08 38.88 26.18
N ALA A 427 15.49 37.97 27.08
CA ALA A 427 16.46 38.29 28.12
C ALA A 427 17.85 38.64 27.55
N ILE A 428 18.29 37.93 26.50
CA ILE A 428 19.53 38.23 25.77
C ILE A 428 19.42 39.60 25.08
N ASN A 429 18.35 39.84 24.31
CA ASN A 429 18.16 41.11 23.60
C ASN A 429 18.09 42.31 24.57
N LYS A 430 17.41 42.15 25.71
CA LYS A 430 17.34 43.21 26.74
C LYS A 430 18.72 43.56 27.29
N HIS A 431 19.63 42.59 27.38
CA HIS A 431 21.01 42.86 27.77
C HIS A 431 21.79 43.60 26.68
N GLU A 432 21.58 43.27 25.42
CA GLU A 432 22.19 43.99 24.30
C GLU A 432 21.74 45.46 24.23
N GLU A 433 20.48 45.74 24.57
CA GLU A 433 19.92 47.09 24.63
C GLU A 433 20.39 47.89 25.86
N ASP A 434 20.68 47.22 26.98
CA ASP A 434 21.16 47.84 28.22
C ASP A 434 22.46 47.16 28.70
N PRO A 435 23.63 47.60 28.22
CA PRO A 435 24.92 47.04 28.64
C PRO A 435 25.22 47.20 30.13
N ALA A 436 24.46 48.04 30.85
CA ALA A 436 24.56 48.17 32.31
C ALA A 436 23.78 47.08 33.05
N ALA A 437 22.89 46.35 32.37
CA ALA A 437 22.30 45.12 32.89
C ALA A 437 23.38 44.02 33.02
N GLU A 438 23.18 43.11 33.96
CA GLU A 438 24.13 42.03 34.27
C GLU A 438 24.38 41.17 33.02
N VAL A 439 25.65 40.95 32.66
CA VAL A 439 26.05 40.18 31.47
C VAL A 439 25.43 38.78 31.55
N PRO A 440 24.62 38.36 30.56
CA PRO A 440 24.09 37.01 30.49
C PRO A 440 25.29 36.09 30.52
N SER A 441 25.34 35.22 31.52
CA SER A 441 26.39 34.21 31.57
C SER A 441 26.36 33.40 30.27
N SER A 442 27.49 32.78 29.92
CA SER A 442 27.58 31.82 28.81
C SER A 442 26.45 30.77 28.86
N ASP A 443 25.90 30.53 30.04
CA ASP A 443 24.81 29.59 30.30
C ASP A 443 23.49 30.00 29.63
N PHE A 444 23.23 31.30 29.39
CA PHE A 444 22.02 31.75 28.69
C PHE A 444 22.00 31.31 27.22
N PHE A 445 23.13 31.45 26.53
CA PHE A 445 23.26 31.01 25.14
C PHE A 445 23.19 29.48 25.04
N LEU A 446 23.83 28.77 25.98
CA LEU A 446 23.73 27.31 26.07
C LEU A 446 22.30 26.85 26.36
N SER A 447 21.58 27.54 27.25
CA SER A 447 20.18 27.24 27.58
C SER A 447 19.24 27.50 26.39
N LEU A 448 19.44 28.58 25.63
CA LEU A 448 18.67 28.85 24.42
C LEU A 448 18.93 27.79 23.34
N ALA A 449 20.20 27.44 23.12
CA ALA A 449 20.57 26.38 22.17
C ALA A 449 19.96 25.04 22.58
N GLN A 450 20.05 24.66 23.85
CA GLN A 450 19.42 23.45 24.38
C GLN A 450 17.90 23.46 24.16
N THR A 451 17.21 24.54 24.52
CA THR A 451 15.75 24.67 24.34
C THR A 451 15.34 24.57 22.86
N MET A 452 16.14 25.14 21.95
CA MET A 452 15.90 25.04 20.50
C MET A 452 16.07 23.61 19.99
N ARG A 453 17.08 22.88 20.47
CA ARG A 453 17.30 21.46 20.13
C ARG A 453 16.17 20.57 20.64
N GLN A 454 15.77 20.77 21.90
CA GLN A 454 14.60 20.11 22.49
C GLN A 454 13.34 20.34 21.67
N ARG A 455 13.10 21.59 21.24
CA ARG A 455 11.98 21.95 20.37
C ARG A 455 12.05 21.21 19.03
N GLN A 456 13.23 21.11 18.43
CA GLN A 456 13.42 20.42 17.15
C GLN A 456 13.17 18.91 17.28
N ALA A 457 13.71 18.26 18.32
CA ALA A 457 13.45 16.84 18.59
C ALA A 457 11.95 16.58 18.82
N MET A 458 11.27 17.48 19.55
CA MET A 458 9.82 17.35 19.78
C MET A 458 8.99 17.56 18.51
N LEU A 459 9.42 18.41 17.57
CA LEU A 459 8.78 18.54 16.25
C LEU A 459 8.88 17.22 15.46
N SER A 460 10.03 16.54 15.50
CA SER A 460 10.17 15.21 14.88
C SER A 460 9.23 14.18 15.50
N VAL A 461 9.13 14.16 16.84
CA VAL A 461 8.17 13.33 17.56
C VAL A 461 6.73 13.65 17.16
N GLN A 462 6.36 14.93 17.06
CA GLN A 462 5.02 15.33 16.63
C GLN A 462 4.69 14.84 15.22
N VAL A 463 5.62 14.95 14.26
CA VAL A 463 5.45 14.45 12.89
C VAL A 463 5.17 12.94 12.89
N GLN A 464 5.93 12.16 13.66
CA GLN A 464 5.67 10.72 13.78
C GLN A 464 4.35 10.41 14.46
N LEU A 465 3.97 11.15 15.51
CA LEU A 465 2.68 10.98 16.19
C LEU A 465 1.50 11.31 15.28
N LEU A 466 1.59 12.36 14.46
CA LEU A 466 0.57 12.69 13.45
C LEU A 466 0.42 11.56 12.42
N LYS A 467 1.55 10.99 11.94
CA LYS A 467 1.51 9.83 11.05
C LYS A 467 0.78 8.65 11.71
N ARG A 468 1.12 8.32 12.96
CA ARG A 468 0.49 7.22 13.70
C ARG A 468 -0.98 7.50 14.01
N ALA A 469 -1.36 8.75 14.26
CA ALA A 469 -2.74 9.15 14.47
C ALA A 469 -3.57 8.94 13.18
N ALA A 470 -3.02 9.31 12.01
CA ALA A 470 -3.67 9.07 10.74
C ALA A 470 -3.82 7.56 10.42
N GLU A 471 -2.79 6.75 10.69
CA GLU A 471 -2.86 5.29 10.55
C GLU A 471 -3.93 4.67 11.49
N ALA A 472 -3.91 5.03 12.77
CA ALA A 472 -4.88 4.53 13.75
C ALA A 472 -6.32 4.97 13.45
N GLY A 473 -6.50 6.19 12.95
CA GLY A 473 -7.81 6.69 12.52
C GLY A 473 -8.32 5.99 11.24
N ASN A 474 -7.42 5.66 10.30
CA ASN A 474 -7.77 4.86 9.13
C ASN A 474 -8.16 3.41 9.51
N ASP A 475 -7.45 2.84 10.47
CA ASP A 475 -7.77 1.54 11.06
C ASP A 475 -9.18 1.57 11.70
N LEU A 476 -9.50 2.62 12.46
CA LEU A 476 -10.84 2.82 13.02
C LEU A 476 -11.92 2.97 11.93
N PHE A 477 -11.64 3.74 10.87
CA PHE A 477 -12.53 3.86 9.70
C PHE A 477 -12.86 2.50 9.08
N GLY A 478 -11.88 1.60 9.01
CA GLY A 478 -12.05 0.24 8.49
C GLY A 478 -13.06 -0.57 9.31
N ALA A 479 -12.91 -0.56 10.64
CA ALA A 479 -13.67 -1.40 11.55
C ALA A 479 -15.09 -0.89 11.87
N GLU A 480 -15.32 0.42 11.80
CA GLU A 480 -16.62 0.98 12.16
C GLU A 480 -17.76 0.39 11.33
N GLY A 481 -18.88 0.09 11.96
CA GLY A 481 -20.04 -0.48 11.27
C GLY A 481 -20.99 0.56 10.69
N ASP A 482 -21.05 1.71 11.35
CA ASP A 482 -21.94 2.80 10.98
C ASP A 482 -21.26 3.72 9.94
N PRO A 483 -21.84 3.90 8.74
CA PRO A 483 -21.32 4.83 7.75
C PRO A 483 -21.13 6.26 8.28
N ALA A 484 -21.95 6.72 9.24
CA ALA A 484 -21.80 8.06 9.81
C ALA A 484 -20.52 8.19 10.65
N GLU A 485 -20.23 7.21 11.51
CA GLU A 485 -18.99 7.18 12.29
C GLU A 485 -17.76 6.96 11.40
N LYS A 486 -17.87 6.19 10.30
CA LYS A 486 -16.82 6.13 9.27
C LYS A 486 -16.51 7.50 8.69
N ILE A 487 -17.51 8.24 8.23
CA ILE A 487 -17.32 9.58 7.65
C ILE A 487 -16.67 10.51 8.69
N LYS A 488 -17.10 10.45 9.96
CA LYS A 488 -16.51 11.23 11.05
C LYS A 488 -15.03 10.88 11.28
N ALA A 489 -14.68 9.59 11.35
CA ALA A 489 -13.28 9.16 11.48
C ALA A 489 -12.43 9.65 10.31
N ALA A 490 -12.93 9.52 9.07
CA ALA A 490 -12.22 9.97 7.87
C ALA A 490 -11.99 11.50 7.86
N VAL A 491 -12.95 12.30 8.32
CA VAL A 491 -12.78 13.76 8.44
C VAL A 491 -11.65 14.10 9.41
N VAL A 492 -11.58 13.41 10.55
CA VAL A 492 -10.48 13.63 11.52
C VAL A 492 -9.14 13.20 10.92
N VAL A 493 -9.09 12.06 10.21
CA VAL A 493 -7.85 11.61 9.53
C VAL A 493 -7.39 12.61 8.48
N LEU A 494 -8.29 13.15 7.66
CA LEU A 494 -7.92 14.16 6.65
C LEU A 494 -7.36 15.43 7.31
N ASP A 495 -7.94 15.89 8.42
CA ASP A 495 -7.39 17.04 9.18
C ASP A 495 -5.99 16.76 9.74
N ILE A 496 -5.77 15.57 10.30
CA ILE A 496 -4.45 15.13 10.78
C ILE A 496 -3.43 15.11 9.62
N LEU A 497 -3.83 14.62 8.45
CA LEU A 497 -2.97 14.55 7.28
C LEU A 497 -2.63 15.93 6.70
N ASP A 498 -3.57 16.88 6.73
CA ASP A 498 -3.33 18.28 6.37
C ASP A 498 -2.31 18.91 7.32
N GLN A 499 -2.42 18.63 8.63
CA GLN A 499 -1.44 19.07 9.63
C GLN A 499 -0.07 18.44 9.41
N LEU A 500 -0.02 17.15 9.07
CA LEU A 500 1.23 16.44 8.75
C LEU A 500 1.89 17.01 7.49
N GLU A 501 1.14 17.23 6.42
CA GLU A 501 1.64 17.84 5.18
C GLU A 501 2.24 19.23 5.43
N ALA A 502 1.62 20.03 6.30
CA ALA A 502 2.12 21.36 6.66
C ALA A 502 3.42 21.34 7.49
N GLN A 503 3.74 20.22 8.14
CA GLN A 503 4.91 20.09 9.02
C GLN A 503 6.10 19.38 8.37
N VAL A 504 5.87 18.56 7.35
CA VAL A 504 6.95 17.86 6.64
C VAL A 504 7.58 18.73 5.55
N ASP A 505 8.85 18.46 5.24
CA ASP A 505 9.53 19.12 4.13
C ASP A 505 8.89 18.77 2.77
N GLN A 506 9.24 19.55 1.74
CA GLN A 506 8.71 19.37 0.38
C GLN A 506 9.02 17.97 -0.20
N HIS A 507 10.11 17.33 0.22
CA HIS A 507 10.52 16.01 -0.29
C HIS A 507 9.65 14.91 0.32
N SER A 508 9.20 15.10 1.56
CA SER A 508 8.42 14.15 2.35
C SER A 508 6.91 14.32 2.18
N LYS A 509 6.44 15.40 1.54
CA LYS A 509 5.00 15.64 1.28
C LYS A 509 4.30 14.55 0.46
N HIS A 510 5.05 13.72 -0.26
CA HIS A 510 4.47 12.59 -0.99
C HIS A 510 3.76 11.60 -0.05
N VAL A 511 4.26 11.40 1.17
CA VAL A 511 3.67 10.46 2.16
C VAL A 511 2.28 10.90 2.63
N PRO A 512 2.08 12.08 3.24
CA PRO A 512 0.75 12.51 3.67
C PRO A 512 -0.22 12.66 2.49
N LYS A 513 0.25 13.11 1.31
CA LYS A 513 -0.59 13.17 0.11
C LYS A 513 -1.07 11.81 -0.36
N HIS A 514 -0.21 10.80 -0.31
CA HIS A 514 -0.60 9.43 -0.63
C HIS A 514 -1.68 8.96 0.33
N MET A 515 -1.50 9.18 1.65
CA MET A 515 -2.50 8.83 2.65
C MET A 515 -3.83 9.59 2.47
N GLN A 516 -3.79 10.88 2.10
CA GLN A 516 -5.00 11.66 1.78
C GLN A 516 -5.72 11.07 0.57
N ALA A 517 -4.97 10.69 -0.48
CA ALA A 517 -5.52 10.07 -1.68
C ALA A 517 -6.24 8.75 -1.33
N LEU A 518 -5.59 7.87 -0.56
CA LEU A 518 -6.18 6.60 -0.11
C LEU A 518 -7.42 6.80 0.77
N MET A 519 -7.42 7.81 1.65
CA MET A 519 -8.59 8.13 2.47
C MET A 519 -9.76 8.64 1.61
N HIS A 520 -9.48 9.49 0.62
CA HIS A 520 -10.49 9.92 -0.36
C HIS A 520 -10.98 8.77 -1.24
N GLN A 521 -10.11 7.86 -1.66
CA GLN A 521 -10.48 6.64 -2.36
C GLN A 521 -11.46 5.80 -1.52
N SER A 522 -11.15 5.61 -0.24
CA SER A 522 -11.98 4.85 0.72
C SER A 522 -13.35 5.50 0.96
N LEU A 523 -13.39 6.83 1.14
CA LEU A 523 -14.64 7.60 1.20
C LEU A 523 -15.45 7.49 -0.10
N GLY A 524 -14.79 7.52 -1.25
CA GLY A 524 -15.41 7.32 -2.56
C GLY A 524 -16.11 5.98 -2.67
N VAL A 525 -15.44 4.90 -2.25
CA VAL A 525 -16.01 3.54 -2.21
C VAL A 525 -17.18 3.45 -1.25
N LEU A 526 -17.07 4.03 -0.05
CA LEU A 526 -18.16 4.06 0.94
C LEU A 526 -19.41 4.76 0.38
N GLN A 527 -19.25 5.94 -0.20
CA GLN A 527 -20.36 6.69 -0.79
C GLN A 527 -20.99 5.94 -1.98
N HIS A 528 -20.18 5.28 -2.82
CA HIS A 528 -20.70 4.44 -3.89
C HIS A 528 -21.51 3.24 -3.35
N ALA A 529 -21.03 2.57 -2.30
CA ALA A 529 -21.75 1.48 -1.65
C ALA A 529 -23.09 1.95 -1.05
N LEU A 530 -23.11 3.11 -0.38
CA LEU A 530 -24.34 3.72 0.14
C LEU A 530 -25.35 4.05 -0.95
N SER A 531 -24.89 4.47 -2.14
CA SER A 531 -25.78 4.73 -3.26
C SER A 531 -26.47 3.47 -3.81
N SER A 532 -25.81 2.32 -3.64
CA SER A 532 -26.26 1.01 -4.14
C SER A 532 -27.08 0.23 -3.13
N SER A 533 -27.05 0.60 -1.84
CA SER A 533 -27.85 -0.01 -0.78
C SER A 533 -29.33 0.32 -0.99
N ARG A 534 -30.00 -0.45 -1.87
CA ARG A 534 -31.46 -0.41 -1.99
C ARG A 534 -32.04 -0.94 -0.70
N ARG A 535 -32.89 -0.14 -0.04
CA ARG A 535 -33.81 -0.68 0.98
C ARG A 535 -34.62 -1.79 0.32
N ASP A 536 -34.66 -2.94 0.98
CA ASP A 536 -35.46 -4.07 0.53
C ASP A 536 -36.92 -3.57 0.37
N PRO A 537 -37.49 -3.61 -0.85
CA PRO A 537 -38.86 -3.15 -1.08
C PRO A 537 -39.91 -3.99 -0.32
N THR A 538 -39.51 -5.08 0.34
CA THR A 538 -40.38 -5.89 1.19
C THR A 538 -40.63 -5.33 2.59
N ASP A 539 -39.97 -4.23 2.98
CA ASP A 539 -40.39 -3.40 4.13
C ASP A 539 -41.72 -2.69 3.78
N ALA A 540 -42.81 -3.47 3.82
CA ALA A 540 -44.14 -3.15 3.31
C ALA A 540 -44.85 -1.99 4.04
N ASP A 541 -44.25 -1.45 5.08
CA ASP A 541 -44.74 -0.30 5.84
C ASP A 541 -44.12 1.04 5.39
N ALA A 542 -43.24 1.04 4.38
CA ALA A 542 -42.66 2.28 3.87
C ALA A 542 -43.68 3.09 3.03
N ASP A 543 -44.10 4.23 3.56
CA ASP A 543 -44.98 5.22 2.92
C ASP A 543 -44.63 5.46 1.44
N ALA A 544 -45.66 5.64 0.59
CA ALA A 544 -45.53 5.84 -0.86
C ALA A 544 -44.68 7.07 -1.28
N ALA A 545 -44.28 7.93 -0.34
CA ALA A 545 -43.34 9.04 -0.56
C ALA A 545 -41.85 8.63 -0.48
N ALA A 546 -41.53 7.47 0.09
CA ALA A 546 -40.17 6.97 0.28
C ALA A 546 -39.37 6.74 -1.03
N PRO A 547 -39.96 6.30 -2.16
CA PRO A 547 -39.18 5.98 -3.37
C PRO A 547 -38.52 7.20 -4.02
N MET A 548 -39.18 8.37 -4.01
CA MET A 548 -38.61 9.60 -4.58
C MET A 548 -37.42 10.09 -3.75
N LEU A 549 -37.56 10.10 -2.42
CA LEU A 549 -36.48 10.48 -1.50
C LEU A 549 -35.29 9.51 -1.58
N ALA A 550 -35.54 8.21 -1.77
CA ALA A 550 -34.49 7.21 -1.94
C ALA A 550 -33.68 7.45 -3.23
N GLY A 551 -34.33 7.83 -4.33
CA GLY A 551 -33.65 8.16 -5.59
C GLY A 551 -32.76 9.40 -5.48
N GLU A 552 -33.24 10.45 -4.82
CA GLU A 552 -32.46 11.66 -4.59
C GLU A 552 -31.25 11.41 -3.66
N LEU A 553 -31.43 10.60 -2.62
CA LEU A 553 -30.35 10.23 -1.69
C LEU A 553 -29.28 9.39 -2.39
N SER A 554 -29.67 8.40 -3.20
CA SER A 554 -28.73 7.60 -4.00
C SER A 554 -27.91 8.47 -4.96
N ALA A 555 -28.56 9.40 -5.65
CA ALA A 555 -27.89 10.36 -6.54
C ALA A 555 -26.99 11.37 -5.78
N ALA A 556 -27.31 11.70 -4.52
CA ALA A 556 -26.43 12.51 -3.66
C ALA A 556 -25.16 11.74 -3.29
N HIS A 557 -25.29 10.48 -2.87
CA HIS A 557 -24.16 9.62 -2.54
C HIS A 557 -23.24 9.38 -3.76
N LEU A 558 -23.78 9.13 -4.96
CA LEU A 558 -22.96 9.02 -6.18
C LEU A 558 -22.18 10.30 -6.51
N ARG A 559 -22.74 11.47 -6.24
CA ARG A 559 -22.04 12.76 -6.45
C ARG A 559 -20.90 12.96 -5.45
N GLU A 560 -21.11 12.62 -4.18
CA GLU A 560 -20.04 12.65 -3.18
C GLU A 560 -18.95 11.60 -3.48
N ALA A 561 -19.33 10.41 -3.95
CA ALA A 561 -18.38 9.39 -4.41
C ALA A 561 -17.50 9.93 -5.54
N TYR A 562 -18.10 10.54 -6.57
CA TYR A 562 -17.37 11.16 -7.67
C TYR A 562 -16.42 12.27 -7.18
N LYS A 563 -16.87 13.12 -6.25
CA LYS A 563 -16.05 14.21 -5.70
C LYS A 563 -14.82 13.67 -4.99
N HIS A 564 -14.98 12.70 -4.09
CA HIS A 564 -13.86 12.11 -3.36
C HIS A 564 -12.89 11.37 -4.28
N LEU A 565 -13.39 10.57 -5.22
CA LEU A 565 -12.54 9.85 -6.18
C LEU A 565 -11.78 10.80 -7.10
N LYS A 566 -12.42 11.90 -7.53
CA LYS A 566 -11.75 12.95 -8.29
C LYS A 566 -10.62 13.61 -7.49
N THR A 567 -10.84 13.88 -6.21
CA THR A 567 -9.77 14.39 -5.32
C THR A 567 -8.64 13.37 -5.15
N SER A 568 -8.96 12.09 -4.97
CA SER A 568 -7.94 11.02 -4.89
C SER A 568 -7.04 11.00 -6.13
N VAL A 569 -7.65 10.97 -7.32
CA VAL A 569 -6.90 11.00 -8.59
C VAL A 569 -6.03 12.25 -8.71
N ALA A 570 -6.56 13.43 -8.36
CA ALA A 570 -5.79 14.68 -8.41
C ALA A 570 -4.60 14.68 -7.43
N LEU A 571 -4.73 14.05 -6.26
CA LEU A 571 -3.64 13.91 -5.30
C LEU A 571 -2.56 12.94 -5.83
N PHE A 572 -2.94 11.82 -6.42
CA PHE A 572 -1.98 10.92 -7.08
C PHE A 572 -1.25 11.60 -8.24
N GLU A 573 -1.95 12.34 -9.10
CA GLU A 573 -1.32 13.14 -10.17
C GLU A 573 -0.37 14.22 -9.60
N ALA A 574 -0.67 14.79 -8.42
CA ALA A 574 0.22 15.73 -7.76
C ALA A 574 1.45 15.07 -7.17
N ILE A 575 1.33 13.82 -6.69
CA ILE A 575 2.47 13.02 -6.21
C ILE A 575 3.41 12.69 -7.37
N GLU A 576 2.88 12.25 -8.51
CA GLU A 576 3.68 11.93 -9.71
C GLU A 576 4.52 13.12 -10.21
N LYS A 577 4.10 14.36 -9.92
CA LYS A 577 4.82 15.60 -10.29
C LYS A 577 5.89 16.02 -9.28
N LEU A 578 6.02 15.35 -8.14
CA LEU A 578 7.05 15.71 -7.15
C LEU A 578 8.44 15.25 -7.65
N PRO A 579 9.51 16.07 -7.49
CA PRO A 579 10.85 15.77 -8.02
C PRO A 579 11.45 14.43 -7.57
N ASN A 580 10.97 13.88 -6.46
CA ASN A 580 11.48 12.66 -5.84
C ASN A 580 10.45 11.54 -5.75
N ALA A 581 9.25 11.73 -6.32
CA ALA A 581 8.36 10.60 -6.51
C ALA A 581 9.03 9.73 -7.56
N SER A 582 9.75 8.69 -7.12
CA SER A 582 10.36 7.78 -8.05
C SER A 582 9.24 7.24 -8.92
N SER A 583 9.36 7.43 -10.24
CA SER A 583 8.53 6.75 -11.24
C SER A 583 8.56 5.22 -11.07
N GLU A 584 9.43 4.74 -10.17
CA GLU A 584 9.63 3.35 -9.83
C GLU A 584 8.70 2.81 -8.74
N ASP A 585 8.07 3.63 -7.89
CA ASP A 585 7.20 3.12 -6.82
C ASP A 585 5.90 2.52 -7.40
N SER A 586 5.96 1.23 -7.65
CA SER A 586 4.84 0.47 -8.20
C SER A 586 3.62 0.47 -7.30
N SER A 587 3.77 0.71 -5.99
CA SER A 587 2.66 0.77 -5.04
C SER A 587 1.73 1.94 -5.34
N THR A 588 2.31 3.13 -5.40
CA THR A 588 1.63 4.39 -5.65
C THR A 588 0.98 4.37 -7.02
N LEU A 589 1.66 3.83 -8.05
CA LEU A 589 1.08 3.69 -9.39
C LEU A 589 -0.13 2.74 -9.45
N MET A 590 -0.10 1.66 -8.68
CA MET A 590 -1.23 0.72 -8.59
C MET A 590 -2.44 1.36 -7.91
N GLU A 591 -2.24 2.08 -6.81
CA GLU A 591 -3.34 2.76 -6.12
C GLU A 591 -3.88 3.96 -6.89
N ALA A 592 -3.02 4.68 -7.62
CA ALA A 592 -3.43 5.68 -8.59
C ALA A 592 -4.30 5.07 -9.71
N SER A 593 -3.87 3.93 -10.28
CA SER A 593 -4.66 3.16 -11.25
C SER A 593 -6.01 2.75 -10.66
N ARG A 594 -6.03 2.21 -9.44
CA ARG A 594 -7.28 1.80 -8.76
C ARG A 594 -8.21 2.98 -8.54
N SER A 595 -7.70 4.13 -8.12
CA SER A 595 -8.48 5.37 -7.98
C SER A 595 -9.09 5.84 -9.31
N LEU A 596 -8.34 5.74 -10.41
CA LEU A 596 -8.86 6.03 -11.75
C LEU A 596 -9.96 5.06 -12.18
N GLN A 597 -9.79 3.75 -11.94
CA GLN A 597 -10.82 2.73 -12.23
C GLN A 597 -12.12 2.99 -11.45
N LEU A 598 -12.00 3.30 -10.15
CA LEU A 598 -13.14 3.65 -9.31
C LEU A 598 -13.83 4.92 -9.82
N LEU A 599 -13.07 5.97 -10.14
CA LEU A 599 -13.61 7.21 -10.71
C LEU A 599 -14.34 6.95 -12.04
N ALA A 600 -13.75 6.14 -12.92
CA ALA A 600 -14.34 5.77 -14.20
C ALA A 600 -15.67 5.04 -13.99
N GLY A 601 -15.69 4.03 -13.13
CA GLY A 601 -16.90 3.28 -12.76
C GLY A 601 -18.00 4.18 -12.22
N VAL A 602 -17.72 5.05 -11.24
CA VAL A 602 -18.70 6.00 -10.68
C VAL A 602 -19.19 7.00 -11.74
N THR A 603 -18.32 7.43 -12.65
CA THR A 603 -18.68 8.33 -13.75
C THR A 603 -19.66 7.67 -14.72
N CYS A 604 -19.45 6.39 -15.05
CA CYS A 604 -20.39 5.59 -15.84
C CYS A 604 -21.72 5.41 -15.09
N SER A 605 -21.70 5.13 -13.79
CA SER A 605 -22.90 5.00 -12.94
C SER A 605 -23.72 6.30 -12.85
N LEU A 606 -23.07 7.46 -13.01
CA LEU A 606 -23.74 8.77 -13.11
C LEU A 606 -24.36 9.04 -14.51
N GLY A 607 -24.27 8.09 -15.44
CA GLY A 607 -24.74 8.24 -16.82
C GLY A 607 -23.82 9.10 -17.70
N ARG A 608 -22.60 9.41 -17.24
CA ARG A 608 -21.62 10.23 -17.99
C ARG A 608 -20.68 9.35 -18.82
N TYR A 609 -21.26 8.52 -19.69
CA TYR A 609 -20.51 7.46 -20.36
C TYR A 609 -19.29 7.94 -21.15
N VAL A 610 -19.37 9.06 -21.87
CA VAL A 610 -18.22 9.62 -22.64
C VAL A 610 -17.06 10.02 -21.71
N GLU A 611 -17.35 10.60 -20.54
CA GLU A 611 -16.32 10.90 -19.56
C GLU A 611 -15.79 9.61 -18.94
N GLY A 612 -16.70 8.67 -18.62
CA GLY A 612 -16.37 7.39 -18.00
C GLY A 612 -15.47 6.49 -18.86
N THR A 613 -15.74 6.34 -20.16
CA THR A 613 -14.89 5.57 -21.08
C THR A 613 -13.50 6.17 -21.20
N ARG A 614 -13.39 7.51 -21.35
CA ARG A 614 -12.09 8.20 -21.36
C ARG A 614 -11.29 7.95 -20.07
N ARG A 615 -11.95 7.91 -18.91
CA ARG A 615 -11.30 7.58 -17.63
C ARG A 615 -10.88 6.11 -17.55
N TRP A 616 -11.64 5.20 -18.15
CA TRP A 616 -11.24 3.79 -18.27
C TRP A 616 -10.00 3.64 -19.15
N ASP A 617 -9.91 4.36 -20.26
CA ASP A 617 -8.71 4.34 -21.12
C ASP A 617 -7.46 4.83 -20.35
N GLU A 618 -7.59 5.92 -19.59
CA GLU A 618 -6.55 6.41 -18.67
C GLU A 618 -6.17 5.34 -17.65
N ALA A 619 -7.15 4.73 -16.99
CA ALA A 619 -6.95 3.71 -15.97
C ALA A 619 -6.24 2.45 -16.54
N LEU A 620 -6.64 1.99 -17.72
CA LEU A 620 -6.03 0.85 -18.40
C LEU A 620 -4.60 1.15 -18.83
N SER A 621 -4.33 2.37 -19.31
CA SER A 621 -2.97 2.80 -19.62
C SER A 621 -2.07 2.79 -18.37
N HIS A 622 -2.57 3.30 -17.23
CA HIS A 622 -1.85 3.20 -15.95
C HIS A 622 -1.66 1.75 -15.49
N ALA A 623 -2.69 0.92 -15.56
CA ALA A 623 -2.60 -0.49 -15.20
C ALA A 623 -1.53 -1.21 -16.04
N ARG A 624 -1.53 -1.04 -17.37
CA ARG A 624 -0.52 -1.63 -18.25
C ARG A 624 0.89 -1.13 -17.95
N ARG A 625 1.09 0.17 -17.70
CA ARG A 625 2.40 0.72 -17.29
C ARG A 625 2.88 0.16 -15.96
N SER A 626 1.97 -0.02 -14.98
CA SER A 626 2.31 -0.54 -13.65
C SER A 626 2.82 -1.99 -13.69
N LEU A 627 2.51 -2.74 -14.74
CA LEU A 627 3.01 -4.10 -14.91
C LEU A 627 4.50 -4.15 -15.24
N LYS A 628 5.11 -3.11 -15.85
CA LYS A 628 6.54 -3.11 -16.22
C LYS A 628 6.99 -4.38 -16.98
N GLY A 629 6.14 -4.90 -17.87
CA GLY A 629 6.40 -6.14 -18.62
C GLY A 629 6.06 -7.43 -17.86
N ILE A 630 5.50 -7.36 -16.65
CA ILE A 630 4.98 -8.52 -15.92
C ILE A 630 3.72 -9.03 -16.62
N GLU A 631 3.80 -10.24 -17.17
CA GLU A 631 2.71 -10.91 -17.90
C GLU A 631 2.02 -12.01 -17.08
N ILE A 632 2.28 -12.09 -15.77
CA ILE A 632 1.77 -13.17 -14.89
C ILE A 632 1.50 -12.66 -13.47
N GLY A 633 0.67 -13.40 -12.73
CA GLY A 633 0.39 -13.16 -11.32
C GLY A 633 -0.78 -12.19 -11.08
N VAL A 634 -1.02 -11.87 -9.81
CA VAL A 634 -2.22 -11.13 -9.35
C VAL A 634 -2.36 -9.77 -10.03
N ARG A 635 -1.25 -9.09 -10.32
CA ARG A 635 -1.26 -7.81 -11.03
C ARG A 635 -1.81 -7.94 -12.45
N TYR A 636 -1.40 -8.99 -13.15
CA TYR A 636 -1.88 -9.28 -14.50
C TYR A 636 -3.35 -9.70 -14.48
N ASP A 637 -3.76 -10.50 -13.49
CA ASP A 637 -5.16 -10.87 -13.29
C ASP A 637 -6.06 -9.65 -13.02
N ASN A 638 -5.58 -8.68 -12.24
CA ASN A 638 -6.31 -7.43 -11.97
C ASN A 638 -6.49 -6.58 -13.23
N LEU A 639 -5.57 -6.65 -14.21
CA LEU A 639 -5.76 -6.01 -15.52
C LEU A 639 -6.96 -6.62 -16.26
N ALA A 640 -7.18 -7.93 -16.19
CA ALA A 640 -8.36 -8.56 -16.81
C ALA A 640 -9.67 -8.06 -16.21
N VAL A 641 -9.72 -7.85 -14.88
CA VAL A 641 -10.89 -7.26 -14.20
C VAL A 641 -11.12 -5.82 -14.67
N ALA A 642 -10.05 -5.02 -14.77
CA ALA A 642 -10.13 -3.64 -15.27
C ALA A 642 -10.62 -3.58 -16.72
N LEU A 643 -10.10 -4.45 -17.60
CA LEU A 643 -10.51 -4.58 -19.00
C LEU A 643 -12.00 -4.94 -19.13
N TYR A 644 -12.47 -5.91 -18.32
CA TYR A 644 -13.88 -6.29 -18.29
C TYR A 644 -14.77 -5.12 -17.84
N ASN A 645 -14.40 -4.41 -16.77
CA ASN A 645 -15.18 -3.28 -16.26
C ASN A 645 -15.21 -2.09 -17.25
N ALA A 646 -14.10 -1.83 -17.94
CA ALA A 646 -14.07 -0.88 -19.04
C ALA A 646 -15.04 -1.30 -20.15
N ALA A 647 -15.02 -2.58 -20.57
CA ALA A 647 -15.91 -3.10 -21.58
C ALA A 647 -17.39 -2.92 -21.21
N VAL A 648 -17.78 -3.13 -19.95
CA VAL A 648 -19.16 -2.87 -19.49
C VAL A 648 -19.55 -1.40 -19.69
N CYS A 649 -18.66 -0.46 -19.39
CA CYS A 649 -18.94 0.96 -19.62
C CYS A 649 -19.00 1.32 -21.12
N HIS A 650 -18.08 0.80 -21.95
CA HIS A 650 -18.11 1.00 -23.41
C HIS A 650 -19.37 0.40 -24.06
N TYR A 651 -19.80 -0.77 -23.60
CA TYR A 651 -21.05 -1.40 -24.04
C TYR A 651 -22.25 -0.46 -23.78
N THR A 652 -22.31 0.11 -22.58
CA THR A 652 -23.36 1.06 -22.21
C THR A 652 -23.26 2.38 -22.99
N ALA A 653 -22.04 2.78 -23.38
CA ALA A 653 -21.79 3.93 -24.25
C ALA A 653 -22.14 3.67 -25.73
N GLY A 654 -22.37 2.41 -26.12
CA GLY A 654 -22.66 2.00 -27.50
C GLY A 654 -21.42 1.81 -28.38
N ASP A 655 -20.23 1.61 -27.79
CA ASP A 655 -18.97 1.41 -28.51
C ASP A 655 -18.61 -0.08 -28.61
N ALA A 656 -19.28 -0.78 -29.52
CA ALA A 656 -19.15 -2.23 -29.67
C ALA A 656 -17.74 -2.70 -30.10
N SER A 657 -16.98 -1.85 -30.80
CA SER A 657 -15.62 -2.16 -31.25
C SER A 657 -14.66 -2.25 -30.08
N ALA A 658 -14.71 -1.26 -29.18
CA ALA A 658 -13.87 -1.27 -27.97
C ALA A 658 -14.22 -2.44 -27.05
N VAL A 659 -15.49 -2.79 -26.93
CA VAL A 659 -15.96 -3.94 -26.12
C VAL A 659 -15.28 -5.24 -26.56
N GLU A 660 -15.26 -5.54 -27.86
CA GLU A 660 -14.66 -6.77 -28.38
C GLU A 660 -13.14 -6.82 -28.15
N GLU A 661 -12.44 -5.71 -28.36
CA GLU A 661 -11.00 -5.61 -28.11
C GLU A 661 -10.66 -5.87 -26.64
N LEU A 662 -11.35 -5.17 -25.73
CA LEU A 662 -11.13 -5.28 -24.29
C LEU A 662 -11.46 -6.69 -23.76
N LEU A 663 -12.56 -7.29 -24.21
CA LEU A 663 -12.94 -8.64 -23.80
C LEU A 663 -12.00 -9.71 -24.36
N SER A 664 -11.48 -9.52 -25.57
CA SER A 664 -10.49 -10.44 -26.15
C SER A 664 -9.17 -10.41 -25.39
N GLU A 665 -8.70 -9.23 -24.99
CA GLU A 665 -7.51 -9.10 -24.14
C GLU A 665 -7.76 -9.71 -22.76
N ALA A 666 -8.90 -9.41 -22.11
CA ALA A 666 -9.25 -9.98 -20.81
C ALA A 666 -9.30 -11.51 -20.82
N LEU A 667 -9.88 -12.12 -21.86
CA LEU A 667 -9.91 -13.58 -22.03
C LEU A 667 -8.49 -14.15 -22.18
N THR A 668 -7.63 -13.49 -22.94
CA THR A 668 -6.24 -13.94 -23.15
C THR A 668 -5.49 -14.00 -21.83
N ILE A 669 -5.66 -12.98 -20.97
CA ILE A 669 -5.09 -12.94 -19.63
C ILE A 669 -5.63 -14.09 -18.78
N ILE A 670 -6.96 -14.22 -18.69
CA ILE A 670 -7.64 -15.23 -17.88
C ILE A 670 -7.23 -16.66 -18.29
N GLU A 671 -7.12 -16.92 -19.60
CA GLU A 671 -6.71 -18.23 -20.13
C GLU A 671 -5.24 -18.52 -19.90
N GLY A 672 -4.37 -17.50 -19.93
CA GLY A 672 -2.97 -17.61 -19.55
C GLY A 672 -2.78 -17.95 -18.07
N SER A 673 -3.58 -17.34 -17.20
CA SER A 673 -3.51 -17.54 -15.75
C SER A 673 -4.09 -18.87 -15.28
N ALA A 674 -5.13 -19.40 -15.95
CA ALA A 674 -5.84 -20.61 -15.53
C ALA A 674 -5.04 -21.93 -15.66
N GLY A 675 -3.81 -21.89 -16.20
CA GLY A 675 -2.85 -22.98 -16.08
C GLY A 675 -3.37 -24.38 -16.44
N GLY A 676 -4.25 -24.51 -17.45
CA GLY A 676 -4.77 -25.79 -17.93
C GLY A 676 -5.55 -26.66 -16.93
N SER A 677 -5.87 -26.13 -15.74
CA SER A 677 -6.64 -26.86 -14.72
C SER A 677 -8.11 -26.97 -15.15
N THR A 678 -8.66 -28.19 -15.17
CA THR A 678 -10.07 -28.43 -15.50
C THR A 678 -10.96 -28.02 -14.33
N ALA A 679 -11.98 -27.21 -14.59
CA ALA A 679 -12.80 -26.44 -13.64
C ALA A 679 -13.58 -27.22 -12.54
N GLU A 680 -13.43 -28.55 -12.40
CA GLU A 680 -14.28 -29.35 -11.51
C GLU A 680 -13.90 -29.27 -10.02
N GLU A 681 -12.67 -28.84 -9.68
CA GLU A 681 -12.20 -28.77 -8.27
C GLU A 681 -11.39 -27.48 -7.97
N GLY A 682 -11.80 -26.35 -8.54
CA GLY A 682 -11.06 -25.10 -8.43
C GLY A 682 -11.17 -24.39 -7.07
N THR A 683 -10.06 -23.77 -6.65
CA THR A 683 -9.95 -22.81 -5.54
C THR A 683 -10.88 -21.60 -5.74
N GLU A 684 -11.14 -20.83 -4.68
CA GLU A 684 -11.96 -19.60 -4.73
C GLU A 684 -11.47 -18.58 -5.76
N GLN A 685 -10.15 -18.47 -5.96
CA GLN A 685 -9.56 -17.61 -6.98
C GLN A 685 -9.83 -18.17 -8.39
N GLU A 686 -9.68 -19.48 -8.60
CA GLU A 686 -10.06 -20.13 -9.86
C GLU A 686 -11.57 -19.99 -10.13
N LEU A 687 -12.39 -19.98 -9.08
CA LEU A 687 -13.83 -19.74 -9.18
C LEU A 687 -14.14 -18.30 -9.58
N SER A 688 -13.46 -17.31 -8.98
CA SER A 688 -13.57 -15.90 -9.38
C SER A 688 -13.15 -15.70 -10.84
N THR A 689 -12.02 -16.28 -11.24
CA THR A 689 -11.54 -16.28 -12.63
C THR A 689 -12.52 -16.98 -13.57
N TYR A 690 -13.14 -18.08 -13.14
CA TYR A 690 -14.18 -18.77 -13.89
C TYR A 690 -15.44 -17.91 -14.04
N HIS A 691 -15.89 -17.26 -12.98
CA HIS A 691 -17.04 -16.34 -13.01
C HIS A 691 -16.74 -15.16 -13.92
N LEU A 692 -15.56 -14.54 -13.81
CA LEU A 692 -15.13 -13.48 -14.70
C LEU A 692 -15.11 -13.95 -16.15
N LYS A 693 -14.56 -15.14 -16.44
CA LYS A 693 -14.58 -15.74 -17.79
C LYS A 693 -16.00 -15.86 -18.31
N LYS A 694 -16.91 -16.38 -17.49
CA LYS A 694 -18.33 -16.50 -17.85
C LYS A 694 -18.94 -15.13 -18.15
N HIS A 695 -18.72 -14.15 -17.28
CA HIS A 695 -19.22 -12.78 -17.47
C HIS A 695 -18.67 -12.12 -18.74
N VAL A 696 -17.39 -12.34 -19.05
CA VAL A 696 -16.77 -11.85 -20.27
C VAL A 696 -17.43 -12.48 -21.52
N LEU A 697 -17.67 -13.80 -21.49
CA LEU A 697 -18.36 -14.50 -22.58
C LEU A 697 -19.82 -14.05 -22.75
N ASP A 698 -20.54 -13.86 -21.64
CA ASP A 698 -21.92 -13.38 -21.64
C ASP A 698 -22.01 -11.94 -22.21
N LEU A 699 -21.10 -11.03 -21.80
CA LEU A 699 -21.05 -9.67 -22.33
C LEU A 699 -20.70 -9.64 -23.82
N ARG A 700 -19.78 -10.51 -24.25
CA ARG A 700 -19.43 -10.66 -25.67
C ARG A 700 -20.62 -11.12 -26.51
N ALA A 701 -21.41 -12.07 -26.00
CA ALA A 701 -22.63 -12.52 -26.67
C ALA A 701 -23.66 -11.39 -26.79
N MET A 702 -23.87 -10.61 -25.72
CA MET A 702 -24.76 -9.44 -25.74
C MET A 702 -24.29 -8.35 -26.73
N ASN A 703 -22.98 -8.13 -26.86
CA ASN A 703 -22.42 -7.19 -27.83
C ASN A 703 -22.71 -7.63 -29.27
N ILE A 704 -22.53 -8.91 -29.58
CA ILE A 704 -22.84 -9.49 -30.90
C ILE A 704 -24.34 -9.34 -31.23
N GLU A 705 -25.23 -9.58 -30.24
CA GLU A 705 -26.67 -9.38 -30.44
C GLU A 705 -27.04 -7.91 -30.66
N GLN A 706 -26.41 -6.98 -29.94
CA GLN A 706 -26.64 -5.54 -30.13
C GLN A 706 -26.17 -5.07 -31.51
N GLU A 707 -25.00 -5.52 -31.98
CA GLU A 707 -24.52 -5.26 -33.34
C GLU A 707 -25.48 -5.83 -34.40
N ALA A 708 -25.97 -7.07 -34.20
CA ALA A 708 -26.92 -7.71 -35.10
C ALA A 708 -28.28 -7.00 -35.15
N ASN A 709 -28.70 -6.38 -34.06
CA ASN A 709 -29.97 -5.65 -33.94
C ASN A 709 -29.85 -4.15 -34.27
N SER A 710 -28.65 -3.62 -34.42
CA SER A 710 -28.44 -2.23 -34.80
C SER A 710 -28.91 -2.01 -36.25
N PRO A 711 -29.82 -1.05 -36.53
CA PRO A 711 -30.44 -0.87 -37.84
C PRO A 711 -29.48 -0.37 -38.96
N SER A 712 -28.17 -0.42 -38.73
CA SER A 712 -27.12 0.09 -39.61
C SER A 712 -26.17 -1.00 -40.14
N SER A 713 -26.70 -2.14 -40.63
CA SER A 713 -25.92 -3.04 -41.51
C SER A 713 -26.79 -3.80 -42.52
N PRO A 714 -26.21 -4.15 -43.68
CA PRO A 714 -26.69 -3.70 -44.98
C PRO A 714 -27.74 -4.61 -45.62
N THR A 715 -28.53 -4.01 -46.51
CA THR A 715 -29.35 -4.63 -47.54
C THR A 715 -28.74 -5.94 -48.06
N VAL A 716 -29.36 -7.05 -47.67
CA VAL A 716 -29.12 -8.38 -48.24
C VAL A 716 -29.41 -8.31 -49.74
N ILE A 717 -28.37 -8.27 -50.57
CA ILE A 717 -28.51 -8.56 -52.00
C ILE A 717 -28.64 -10.07 -52.13
N THR A 718 -29.87 -10.55 -52.22
CA THR A 718 -30.17 -11.89 -52.73
C THR A 718 -30.00 -11.91 -54.25
N ALA A 719 -29.04 -12.67 -54.78
CA ALA A 719 -29.16 -13.21 -56.14
C ALA A 719 -28.31 -14.48 -56.33
N SER A 720 -29.02 -15.54 -56.74
CA SER A 720 -28.52 -16.87 -57.06
C SER A 720 -27.97 -16.99 -58.48
N ALA A 721 -27.16 -18.04 -58.67
CA ALA A 721 -26.97 -18.86 -59.87
C ALA A 721 -25.86 -18.47 -60.88
N SER A 722 -24.81 -19.33 -60.87
CA SER A 722 -24.01 -19.78 -62.03
C SER A 722 -24.91 -20.35 -63.17
N PRO A 723 -24.46 -20.59 -64.42
CA PRO A 723 -23.06 -20.84 -64.83
C PRO A 723 -22.61 -20.34 -66.25
N LEU A 724 -21.32 -20.62 -66.54
CA LEU A 724 -20.68 -20.87 -67.85
C LEU A 724 -20.06 -19.73 -68.69
N ALA A 725 -18.78 -20.01 -69.04
CA ALA A 725 -18.07 -19.77 -70.30
C ALA A 725 -17.22 -18.49 -70.50
N ALA A 726 -15.91 -18.75 -70.54
CA ALA A 726 -14.93 -18.35 -71.56
C ALA A 726 -14.68 -16.87 -71.90
N GLY A 727 -13.39 -16.51 -71.83
CA GLY A 727 -12.74 -15.77 -72.93
C GLY A 727 -12.36 -14.32 -72.67
N ALA A 728 -11.07 -14.12 -72.40
CA ALA A 728 -10.16 -13.15 -73.01
C ALA A 728 -10.54 -11.65 -73.15
N LYS A 729 -9.56 -10.84 -72.70
CA LYS A 729 -9.06 -9.56 -73.25
C LYS A 729 -9.83 -8.26 -72.98
N LYS A 730 -9.12 -7.42 -72.21
CA LYS A 730 -8.66 -6.06 -72.52
C LYS A 730 -9.69 -4.93 -72.68
N GLU A 731 -9.28 -3.82 -72.07
CA GLU A 731 -9.53 -2.41 -72.40
C GLU A 731 -10.68 -1.64 -71.70
N GLU A 732 -10.23 -0.51 -71.15
CA GLU A 732 -10.87 0.81 -71.04
C GLU A 732 -11.85 1.10 -69.88
N THR A 733 -11.34 1.92 -68.96
CA THR A 733 -12.12 2.91 -68.20
C THR A 733 -12.78 3.91 -69.16
N PRO A 734 -13.91 4.53 -68.75
CA PRO A 734 -13.78 5.94 -68.40
C PRO A 734 -14.61 6.38 -67.19
N ALA A 735 -14.13 7.49 -66.64
CA ALA A 735 -14.59 8.18 -65.45
C ALA A 735 -15.89 8.99 -65.64
N GLY A 736 -16.51 9.33 -64.51
CA GLY A 736 -17.39 10.49 -64.34
C GLY A 736 -18.16 10.38 -63.01
N LEU A 737 -18.43 11.42 -62.22
CA LEU A 737 -18.05 12.84 -62.23
C LEU A 737 -18.60 13.37 -60.89
N MET A 738 -17.77 13.93 -60.00
CA MET A 738 -18.22 14.68 -58.81
C MET A 738 -18.21 16.19 -59.09
N ARG A 739 -19.24 16.90 -58.61
CA ARG A 739 -19.40 18.37 -58.71
C ARG A 739 -18.63 19.10 -57.59
N PRO A 740 -18.04 20.28 -57.84
CA PRO A 740 -17.45 21.12 -56.80
C PRO A 740 -18.46 22.06 -56.14
N VAL A 741 -18.23 22.38 -54.87
CA VAL A 741 -18.85 23.48 -54.12
C VAL A 741 -17.90 24.67 -54.15
N GLN A 742 -18.44 25.86 -54.40
CA GLN A 742 -17.71 27.11 -54.62
C GLN A 742 -17.70 27.93 -53.33
N ASP A 743 -16.53 28.47 -52.97
CA ASP A 743 -16.35 29.37 -51.81
C ASP A 743 -17.06 30.72 -52.07
N PRO A 744 -18.04 31.12 -51.23
CA PRO A 744 -18.86 32.31 -51.46
C PRO A 744 -18.17 33.64 -51.16
N VAL A 745 -16.92 33.65 -50.64
CA VAL A 745 -16.21 34.90 -50.30
C VAL A 745 -15.12 35.24 -51.32
N THR A 746 -14.57 34.25 -52.02
CA THR A 746 -13.47 34.50 -52.98
C THR A 746 -13.77 34.09 -54.42
N GLY A 747 -14.86 33.35 -54.67
CA GLY A 747 -15.31 33.00 -56.02
C GLY A 747 -14.33 32.14 -56.84
N ARG A 748 -13.22 31.68 -56.26
CA ARG A 748 -12.13 31.02 -56.97
C ARG A 748 -12.28 29.50 -56.90
N VAL A 749 -12.43 28.87 -58.06
CA VAL A 749 -12.35 27.40 -58.22
C VAL A 749 -10.98 27.07 -58.75
N THR A 750 -10.19 26.30 -58.01
CA THR A 750 -8.85 25.86 -58.45
C THR A 750 -8.70 24.35 -58.26
N TYR A 751 -8.38 23.66 -59.36
CA TYR A 751 -8.07 22.23 -59.43
C TYR A 751 -6.63 22.06 -59.93
N VAL A 752 -5.77 21.29 -59.24
CA VAL A 752 -4.61 20.60 -59.84
C VAL A 752 -4.32 19.32 -59.06
N ARG A 753 -3.98 18.23 -59.80
CA ARG A 753 -3.80 16.85 -59.37
C ARG A 753 -2.46 16.30 -59.91
N LYS A 754 -1.85 15.38 -59.14
CA LYS A 754 -0.73 14.42 -59.44
C LYS A 754 0.65 15.05 -59.71
N GLY A 755 1.77 14.55 -59.20
CA GLY A 755 2.15 13.27 -58.59
C GLY A 755 3.40 12.71 -59.32
N GLN A 756 4.36 12.14 -58.55
CA GLN A 756 5.60 11.44 -58.96
C GLN A 756 6.74 12.30 -59.55
N GLU A 757 8.03 12.13 -59.27
CA GLU A 757 8.82 11.16 -58.49
C GLU A 757 10.29 11.68 -58.41
N VAL A 758 11.06 11.16 -57.43
CA VAL A 758 12.54 11.13 -57.31
C VAL A 758 13.31 12.44 -57.04
N GLY A 759 13.96 12.47 -55.86
CA GLY A 759 15.41 12.70 -55.80
C GLY A 759 15.91 13.96 -55.09
N GLU A 760 16.60 13.73 -53.98
CA GLU A 760 17.69 14.54 -53.42
C GLU A 760 17.40 15.90 -52.75
N LYS A 761 17.63 15.87 -51.42
CA LYS A 761 18.58 16.68 -50.64
C LYS A 761 18.20 18.10 -50.18
N MET A 762 18.64 18.33 -48.93
CA MET A 762 18.82 19.60 -48.18
C MET A 762 17.53 20.19 -47.59
N THR A 763 17.44 20.61 -46.33
CA THR A 763 18.45 20.86 -45.27
C THR A 763 17.68 21.08 -43.95
N GLU A 764 18.18 20.47 -42.88
CA GLU A 764 17.88 20.80 -41.48
C GLU A 764 18.67 22.04 -41.02
N GLN A 765 18.05 22.80 -40.11
CA GLN A 765 18.57 23.67 -39.05
C GLN A 765 17.30 24.13 -38.29
N GLU A 766 17.14 24.14 -36.97
CA GLU A 766 17.95 23.85 -35.78
C GLU A 766 16.99 23.94 -34.55
N GLU A 767 17.51 23.60 -33.35
CA GLU A 767 16.91 23.61 -31.98
C GLU A 767 16.20 22.30 -31.57
N GLU A 768 16.93 21.20 -31.30
CA GLU A 768 17.79 20.83 -30.15
C GLU A 768 17.02 20.18 -28.98
N GLU A 769 17.20 18.85 -28.93
CA GLU A 769 16.86 17.88 -27.89
C GLU A 769 18.09 17.66 -27.00
N GLU A 770 17.89 17.45 -25.69
CA GLU A 770 18.89 16.82 -24.81
C GLU A 770 18.55 15.32 -24.66
N GLU A 771 19.15 14.49 -25.51
CA GLU A 771 19.33 13.05 -25.29
C GLU A 771 20.82 12.81 -24.95
N GLU A 772 21.10 12.22 -23.79
CA GLU A 772 22.45 11.74 -23.44
C GLU A 772 22.58 10.26 -23.83
N GLU A 773 23.21 10.01 -24.98
CA GLU A 773 23.71 8.70 -25.39
C GLU A 773 25.22 8.57 -25.08
N TRP A 774 25.58 7.36 -24.65
CA TRP A 774 26.90 6.91 -24.25
C TRP A 774 27.93 7.00 -25.38
N VAL A 775 29.14 7.50 -25.09
CA VAL A 775 30.30 7.40 -26.00
C VAL A 775 31.42 6.60 -25.33
N GLU A 776 31.72 5.46 -25.96
CA GLU A 776 32.98 4.72 -25.82
C GLU A 776 34.17 5.60 -26.26
N CYS A 777 35.24 5.62 -25.45
CA CYS A 777 36.54 6.12 -25.88
C CYS A 777 37.58 5.01 -25.66
N GLU A 778 38.06 4.42 -26.77
CA GLU A 778 39.43 3.92 -26.86
C GLU A 778 40.39 5.11 -26.95
N LEU A 779 41.49 5.10 -26.18
CA LEU A 779 42.85 5.40 -26.68
C LEU A 779 43.92 5.24 -25.59
N ASP A 780 45.02 4.63 -26.02
CA ASP A 780 46.25 4.32 -25.31
C ASP A 780 47.08 5.55 -24.87
N GLU A 781 47.86 5.34 -23.80
CA GLU A 781 49.08 6.03 -23.32
C GLU A 781 48.98 7.27 -22.40
N PRO A 782 49.97 7.45 -21.48
CA PRO A 782 49.74 7.92 -20.11
C PRO A 782 50.01 9.41 -19.94
N CYS A 783 49.28 10.05 -19.01
CA CYS A 783 49.58 11.40 -18.55
C CYS A 783 49.76 11.41 -17.03
N ASP A 784 50.93 11.94 -16.66
CA ASP A 784 51.46 12.12 -15.32
C ASP A 784 50.60 13.05 -14.44
N GLU A 785 50.69 12.77 -13.13
CA GLU A 785 50.52 13.64 -11.96
C GLU A 785 50.00 15.07 -12.19
N PHE A 786 48.77 15.34 -11.73
CA PHE A 786 48.37 16.65 -11.22
C PHE A 786 47.51 16.49 -9.96
N GLU A 787 48.10 16.81 -8.81
CA GLU A 787 47.39 17.07 -7.56
C GLU A 787 46.52 18.33 -7.72
N ILE A 788 45.23 18.25 -7.38
CA ILE A 788 44.36 19.42 -7.19
C ILE A 788 43.90 19.45 -5.74
N GLU A 789 44.38 20.49 -5.03
CA GLU A 789 43.94 20.92 -3.70
C GLU A 789 42.45 21.31 -3.70
N VAL A 790 41.60 20.49 -3.09
CA VAL A 790 40.23 20.85 -2.73
C VAL A 790 40.25 21.49 -1.35
N GLY A 791 40.52 22.80 -1.30
CA GLY A 791 40.64 23.52 -0.02
C GLY A 791 40.25 25.01 -0.04
N VAL A 792 39.74 25.56 -1.14
CA VAL A 792 39.54 27.03 -1.27
C VAL A 792 38.11 27.44 -1.61
N GLU A 793 37.24 26.52 -2.07
CA GLU A 793 35.86 26.87 -2.45
C GLU A 793 34.93 27.12 -1.22
N ILE A 794 35.12 26.36 -0.12
CA ILE A 794 34.25 26.42 1.07
C ILE A 794 34.47 27.71 1.89
N GLU A 795 35.69 28.25 1.94
CA GLU A 795 35.94 29.54 2.63
C GLU A 795 35.32 30.73 1.88
N ARG A 796 35.10 30.60 0.57
CA ARG A 796 34.56 31.68 -0.26
C ARG A 796 33.04 31.83 -0.09
N GLU A 797 32.32 30.74 0.11
CA GLU A 797 30.88 30.75 0.37
C GLU A 797 30.54 31.18 1.81
N VAL A 798 31.34 30.78 2.79
CA VAL A 798 31.17 31.23 4.19
C VAL A 798 31.50 32.72 4.34
N SER A 799 32.47 33.24 3.56
CA SER A 799 32.79 34.68 3.52
C SER A 799 31.69 35.52 2.82
N ALA A 800 31.01 34.97 1.82
CA ALA A 800 29.91 35.63 1.13
C ALA A 800 28.66 35.75 2.03
N ALA A 801 28.33 34.70 2.79
CA ALA A 801 27.25 34.71 3.77
C ALA A 801 27.51 35.68 4.94
N ALA A 802 28.76 35.81 5.38
CA ALA A 802 29.16 36.76 6.42
C ALA A 802 29.06 38.23 5.93
N LYS A 803 29.43 38.51 4.67
CA LYS A 803 29.32 39.86 4.07
C LYS A 803 27.87 40.28 3.79
N ALA A 804 27.00 39.35 3.43
CA ALA A 804 25.57 39.63 3.28
C ALA A 804 24.92 40.02 4.63
N LYS A 805 25.36 39.40 5.73
CA LYS A 805 24.90 39.71 7.09
C LYS A 805 25.39 41.09 7.58
N GLU A 806 26.59 41.50 7.17
CA GLU A 806 27.17 42.82 7.49
C GLU A 806 26.54 43.97 6.66
N PHE A 807 26.08 43.69 5.43
CA PHE A 807 25.40 44.67 4.58
C PHE A 807 23.97 44.98 5.06
N ILE A 808 23.28 43.97 5.59
CA ILE A 808 21.93 44.12 6.18
C ILE A 808 21.99 44.88 7.52
N SER A 809 23.02 44.67 8.35
CA SER A 809 23.14 45.40 9.63
C SER A 809 23.55 46.87 9.47
N LYS A 810 24.22 47.23 8.36
CA LYS A 810 24.67 48.62 8.07
C LYS A 810 23.62 49.49 7.38
N SER A 811 22.56 48.92 6.82
CA SER A 811 21.51 49.68 6.13
C SER A 811 20.39 50.19 7.06
N ALA A 812 20.39 49.78 8.35
CA ALA A 812 19.33 50.11 9.30
C ALA A 812 19.60 51.32 10.22
N ALA A 813 20.68 52.08 10.00
CA ALA A 813 21.00 53.23 10.86
C ALA A 813 21.53 54.43 10.07
N GLN A 814 20.68 55.43 9.80
CA GLN A 814 20.93 56.85 10.12
C GLN A 814 19.73 57.77 9.75
N PRO A 815 19.60 58.95 10.40
CA PRO A 815 18.32 59.59 10.70
C PRO A 815 18.01 60.81 9.81
N LEU A 816 16.73 61.12 9.64
CA LEU A 816 16.28 62.44 9.17
C LEU A 816 15.36 63.09 10.22
N LEU A 817 15.86 64.22 10.71
CA LEU A 817 15.27 65.17 11.65
C LEU A 817 14.84 66.43 10.87
N HIS A 818 13.87 67.15 11.44
CA HIS A 818 13.24 68.45 11.07
C HIS A 818 12.04 68.38 10.10
N ASP A 819 10.85 68.94 10.39
CA ASP A 819 10.51 70.12 11.22
C ASP A 819 9.03 70.14 11.71
N TYR A 820 8.82 70.57 12.97
CA TYR A 820 7.76 71.46 13.56
C TYR A 820 6.24 71.19 13.32
N ASN A 821 5.29 71.39 14.25
CA ASN A 821 5.26 72.04 15.56
C ASN A 821 3.98 71.68 16.38
N GLU A 822 4.09 71.79 17.70
CA GLU A 822 3.12 72.09 18.79
C GLU A 822 1.59 72.03 18.57
N GLN A 823 0.88 71.27 19.43
CA GLN A 823 -0.06 71.81 20.45
C GLN A 823 -0.67 70.74 21.39
N SER A 824 -0.40 70.91 22.70
CA SER A 824 -1.39 70.91 23.81
C SER A 824 -2.21 69.65 24.22
N ASN A 825 -1.82 69.11 25.39
CA ASN A 825 -2.60 68.76 26.60
C ASN A 825 -3.74 67.71 26.62
N HIS A 826 -3.60 66.83 27.63
CA HIS A 826 -4.60 66.13 28.45
C HIS A 826 -5.56 65.12 27.79
N HIS A 827 -5.41 63.82 28.10
CA HIS A 827 -6.35 63.10 29.01
C HIS A 827 -5.98 61.63 29.26
N HIS A 828 -6.65 61.10 30.29
CA HIS A 828 -6.46 59.86 31.03
C HIS A 828 -6.49 58.55 30.23
N ALA A 829 -5.84 57.55 30.83
CA ALA A 829 -5.89 56.15 30.48
C ALA A 829 -7.34 55.60 30.39
N SER A 830 -7.62 54.90 29.29
CA SER A 830 -8.70 53.92 29.17
C SER A 830 -8.14 52.64 28.53
N THR A 831 -8.45 51.51 29.15
CA THR A 831 -8.23 50.13 28.71
C THR A 831 -8.68 49.87 27.27
N PRO A 832 -8.04 48.94 26.52
CA PRO A 832 -8.46 48.61 25.17
C PRO A 832 -9.72 47.74 25.21
N ALA A 833 -10.83 48.30 24.72
CA ALA A 833 -12.03 47.57 24.37
C ALA A 833 -11.87 46.96 22.96
N ASP A 834 -12.26 45.70 22.86
CA ASP A 834 -12.93 45.02 21.75
C ASP A 834 -12.97 45.78 20.41
N LYS A 835 -12.08 45.42 19.48
CA LYS A 835 -12.20 45.81 18.07
C LYS A 835 -12.88 44.68 17.31
N THR A 836 -14.19 44.81 17.11
CA THR A 836 -14.92 44.05 16.09
C THR A 836 -14.36 44.38 14.70
N ILE A 837 -13.96 43.35 13.96
CA ILE A 837 -13.52 43.46 12.56
C ILE A 837 -14.71 43.89 11.70
N ASP A 838 -14.62 45.05 11.04
CA ASP A 838 -15.61 45.52 10.07
C ASP A 838 -15.38 44.79 8.74
N LEU A 839 -16.26 43.83 8.42
CA LEU A 839 -16.17 42.99 7.22
C LEU A 839 -16.81 43.63 5.97
N SER A 840 -17.13 44.93 6.01
CA SER A 840 -17.51 45.68 4.81
C SER A 840 -16.31 46.17 3.98
N GLU A 841 -15.08 46.02 4.51
CA GLU A 841 -13.85 46.35 3.79
C GLU A 841 -13.47 45.27 2.76
N ASP A 842 -12.86 45.70 1.64
CA ASP A 842 -12.33 44.81 0.60
C ASP A 842 -11.39 43.76 1.25
N PRO A 843 -11.53 42.45 0.96
CA PRO A 843 -10.62 41.43 1.46
C PRO A 843 -9.13 41.71 1.19
N LEU A 844 -8.83 42.56 0.21
CA LEU A 844 -7.47 42.97 -0.15
C LEU A 844 -7.06 44.33 0.44
N ALA A 845 -7.87 44.95 1.29
CA ALA A 845 -7.52 46.19 1.97
C ALA A 845 -6.18 46.02 2.73
N GLY A 846 -5.21 46.87 2.41
CA GLY A 846 -3.87 46.85 2.99
C GLY A 846 -2.91 45.80 2.40
N VAL A 847 -3.27 45.12 1.30
CA VAL A 847 -2.36 44.23 0.55
C VAL A 847 -1.88 44.94 -0.70
N ASP A 848 -0.56 45.01 -0.86
CA ASP A 848 0.04 45.44 -2.12
C ASP A 848 -0.10 44.31 -3.15
N VAL A 849 -0.89 44.56 -4.20
CA VAL A 849 -1.15 43.62 -5.29
C VAL A 849 -0.45 44.06 -6.59
N GLU A 850 0.42 45.06 -6.51
CA GLU A 850 1.14 45.57 -7.67
C GLU A 850 2.12 44.52 -8.21
N GLY A 851 1.84 43.99 -9.40
CA GLY A 851 2.63 42.95 -10.07
C GLY A 851 2.09 41.52 -9.96
N MET A 852 0.99 41.30 -9.24
CA MET A 852 0.29 40.00 -9.20
C MET A 852 -0.59 39.82 -10.44
N SER A 853 -0.73 38.58 -10.94
CA SER A 853 -1.69 38.29 -11.99
C SER A 853 -3.13 38.37 -11.46
N GLU A 854 -4.12 38.59 -12.33
CA GLU A 854 -5.53 38.59 -11.93
C GLU A 854 -5.97 37.24 -11.32
N GLU A 855 -5.32 36.14 -11.72
CA GLU A 855 -5.55 34.81 -11.15
C GLU A 855 -5.01 34.71 -9.72
N ASP A 856 -3.81 35.22 -9.46
CA ASP A 856 -3.22 35.28 -8.11
C ASP A 856 -4.02 36.20 -7.18
N ILE A 857 -4.54 37.32 -7.70
CA ILE A 857 -5.39 38.25 -6.95
C ILE A 857 -6.73 37.60 -6.60
N ALA A 858 -7.31 36.81 -7.53
CA ALA A 858 -8.54 36.06 -7.30
C ALA A 858 -8.34 34.96 -6.25
N GLU A 859 -7.23 34.20 -6.34
CA GLU A 859 -6.87 33.16 -5.38
C GLU A 859 -6.64 33.76 -3.99
N LEU A 860 -5.89 34.87 -3.89
CA LEU A 860 -5.63 35.54 -2.61
C LEU A 860 -6.92 36.06 -1.96
N ARG A 861 -7.85 36.58 -2.77
CA ARG A 861 -9.17 37.02 -2.31
C ARG A 861 -9.99 35.83 -1.80
N GLU A 862 -9.96 34.68 -2.48
CA GLU A 862 -10.64 33.46 -2.04
C GLU A 862 -10.07 32.94 -0.72
N VAL A 863 -8.73 32.89 -0.59
CA VAL A 863 -8.04 32.45 0.63
C VAL A 863 -8.43 33.32 1.82
N ARG A 864 -8.41 34.64 1.70
CA ARG A 864 -8.82 35.55 2.79
C ARG A 864 -10.30 35.43 3.14
N GLN A 865 -11.18 35.24 2.16
CA GLN A 865 -12.59 34.97 2.41
C GLN A 865 -12.81 33.62 3.11
N ARG A 866 -11.95 32.63 2.85
CA ARG A 866 -11.96 31.33 3.55
C ARG A 866 -11.54 31.51 5.01
N TYR A 867 -10.46 32.23 5.29
CA TYR A 867 -10.05 32.59 6.65
C TYR A 867 -11.13 33.36 7.43
N ALA A 868 -11.79 34.33 6.78
CA ALA A 868 -12.89 35.08 7.39
C ALA A 868 -14.14 34.23 7.68
N ARG A 869 -14.32 33.10 6.98
CA ARG A 869 -15.37 32.12 7.30
C ARG A 869 -14.97 31.23 8.47
N TYR A 870 -13.71 30.79 8.54
CA TYR A 870 -13.20 30.01 9.68
C TYR A 870 -13.25 30.80 10.98
N ALA A 871 -12.79 32.05 10.98
CA ALA A 871 -12.86 32.92 12.17
C ALA A 871 -14.31 33.12 12.68
N ARG A 872 -15.29 33.17 11.78
CA ARG A 872 -16.72 33.22 12.14
C ARG A 872 -17.21 31.93 12.78
N GLN A 873 -16.79 30.79 12.26
CA GLN A 873 -17.19 29.49 12.79
C GLN A 873 -16.59 29.26 14.19
N GLU A 874 -15.34 29.66 14.39
CA GLU A 874 -14.67 29.59 15.69
C GLU A 874 -15.34 30.53 16.72
N GLN A 875 -15.67 31.76 16.33
CA GLN A 875 -16.40 32.69 17.20
C GLN A 875 -17.80 32.18 17.56
N GLN A 876 -18.50 31.53 16.62
CA GLN A 876 -19.82 30.92 16.87
C GLN A 876 -19.73 29.70 17.80
N GLN A 877 -18.70 28.86 17.64
CA GLN A 877 -18.45 27.74 18.55
C GLN A 877 -18.10 28.23 19.95
N HIS A 878 -17.28 29.28 20.07
CA HIS A 878 -16.91 29.86 21.36
C HIS A 878 -18.13 30.47 22.08
N LEU A 879 -19.07 31.06 21.33
CA LEU A 879 -20.36 31.55 21.86
C LEU A 879 -21.31 30.42 22.25
N GLN A 880 -21.33 29.30 21.51
CA GLN A 880 -22.12 28.12 21.87
C GLN A 880 -21.62 27.46 23.16
N VAL A 881 -20.29 27.34 23.34
CA VAL A 881 -19.67 26.81 24.56
C VAL A 881 -19.99 27.70 25.77
N GLN A 882 -19.89 29.02 25.63
CA GLN A 882 -20.27 29.96 26.69
C GLN A 882 -21.76 29.91 27.02
N GLN A 883 -22.63 29.60 26.06
CA GLN A 883 -24.06 29.45 26.29
C GLN A 883 -24.39 28.13 27.01
N SER A 884 -23.71 27.01 26.67
CA SER A 884 -23.90 25.72 27.35
C SER A 884 -23.37 25.71 28.78
N GLU A 885 -22.27 26.42 29.07
CA GLU A 885 -21.72 26.52 30.44
C GLU A 885 -22.61 27.34 31.38
N SER A 886 -23.50 28.19 30.85
CA SER A 886 -24.41 29.00 31.67
C SER A 886 -25.69 28.27 32.11
N THR A 887 -25.99 27.11 31.52
CA THR A 887 -27.25 26.37 31.77
C THR A 887 -27.13 25.19 32.74
N ASP A 888 -25.91 24.76 33.09
CA ASP A 888 -25.71 23.53 33.89
C ASP A 888 -25.67 23.73 35.41
N ASP A 889 -25.66 24.98 35.90
CA ASP A 889 -25.58 25.27 37.36
C ASP A 889 -26.94 25.27 38.10
N ALA A 890 -28.06 24.94 37.44
CA ALA A 890 -29.40 25.12 38.02
C ALA A 890 -30.23 23.86 38.32
N ALA A 891 -29.76 22.63 38.06
CA ALA A 891 -30.63 21.47 38.18
C ALA A 891 -29.96 20.16 38.60
N TYR A 892 -29.46 20.04 39.84
CA TYR A 892 -29.27 18.71 40.46
C TYR A 892 -29.42 18.73 41.99
N THR A 893 -30.64 18.50 42.49
CA THR A 893 -30.84 17.81 43.77
C THR A 893 -32.10 16.93 43.71
N SER A 894 -31.98 15.74 44.31
CA SER A 894 -33.04 14.83 44.78
C SER A 894 -33.53 13.67 43.88
N LYS A 895 -33.01 12.46 44.21
CA LYS A 895 -33.71 11.18 44.50
C LYS A 895 -34.64 10.54 43.46
N ASP A 896 -34.32 9.31 43.02
CA ASP A 896 -34.90 8.03 43.50
C ASP A 896 -34.48 6.85 42.58
N MET A 897 -34.18 5.69 43.18
CA MET A 897 -33.91 4.42 42.47
C MET A 897 -35.21 3.68 42.11
N PRO A 898 -35.31 3.01 40.94
CA PRO A 898 -36.36 2.02 40.68
C PRO A 898 -35.86 0.55 40.77
N PRO A 899 -36.76 -0.41 41.05
CA PRO A 899 -36.45 -1.82 41.32
C PRO A 899 -36.35 -2.68 40.03
N PRO A 900 -35.85 -3.93 40.11
CA PRO A 900 -35.55 -4.74 38.93
C PRO A 900 -36.80 -5.35 38.28
N VAL A 901 -36.83 -5.32 36.95
CA VAL A 901 -37.90 -5.85 36.09
C VAL A 901 -37.73 -7.36 35.86
N THR A 902 -38.85 -8.05 35.91
CA THR A 902 -39.03 -9.50 35.78
C THR A 902 -39.13 -9.92 34.31
N THR A 903 -38.53 -11.06 33.98
CA THR A 903 -38.56 -11.72 32.67
C THR A 903 -39.95 -12.28 32.34
N GLN A 904 -40.49 -11.93 31.15
CA GLN A 904 -41.68 -12.55 30.57
C GLN A 904 -41.34 -13.36 29.30
N GLN A 905 -41.91 -14.55 29.25
CA GLN A 905 -41.83 -15.54 28.17
C GLN A 905 -42.69 -15.12 26.96
N HIS A 906 -42.16 -15.30 25.75
CA HIS A 906 -42.94 -15.18 24.51
C HIS A 906 -43.46 -16.54 24.03
N HIS A 907 -44.76 -16.59 23.74
CA HIS A 907 -45.47 -17.67 23.06
C HIS A 907 -45.36 -17.53 21.54
N SER A 908 -45.04 -18.63 20.85
CA SER A 908 -45.13 -18.76 19.39
C SER A 908 -46.58 -18.91 18.91
N ALA A 909 -46.94 -18.21 17.84
CA ALA A 909 -48.16 -18.45 17.06
C ALA A 909 -47.79 -18.72 15.60
N ALA A 910 -48.33 -19.81 15.06
CA ALA A 910 -48.18 -20.26 13.69
C ALA A 910 -49.07 -19.46 12.74
N VAL A 911 -48.54 -19.13 11.55
CA VAL A 911 -49.30 -18.50 10.45
C VAL A 911 -49.41 -19.48 9.29
N THR A 912 -50.65 -19.70 8.86
CA THR A 912 -51.07 -20.51 7.71
C THR A 912 -50.87 -19.79 6.38
N SER A 913 -50.28 -20.49 5.42
CA SER A 913 -50.08 -20.07 4.02
C SER A 913 -51.36 -20.21 3.19
N THR A 914 -51.70 -19.16 2.43
CA THR A 914 -52.71 -19.19 1.36
C THR A 914 -52.05 -18.89 0.02
N ALA A 915 -52.25 -19.79 -0.94
CA ALA A 915 -51.73 -19.72 -2.29
C ALA A 915 -52.39 -18.64 -3.16
N THR A 916 -51.60 -17.95 -3.97
CA THR A 916 -52.02 -17.03 -5.05
C THR A 916 -51.57 -17.53 -6.42
N PRO A 917 -52.24 -17.11 -7.51
CA PRO A 917 -52.29 -17.85 -8.77
C PRO A 917 -51.13 -17.53 -9.73
N LEU A 918 -50.84 -18.51 -10.60
CA LEU A 918 -49.84 -18.49 -11.66
C LEU A 918 -50.00 -17.28 -12.60
N SER A 919 -48.99 -16.40 -12.60
CA SER A 919 -48.75 -15.42 -13.65
C SER A 919 -47.75 -15.95 -14.69
N ASP A 920 -47.88 -15.40 -15.90
CA ASP A 920 -47.20 -15.74 -17.15
C ASP A 920 -45.67 -15.96 -17.00
N PRO A 921 -45.14 -17.18 -17.26
CA PRO A 921 -43.73 -17.49 -17.14
C PRO A 921 -42.82 -16.62 -18.01
N LEU A 922 -43.31 -16.12 -19.15
CA LEU A 922 -42.50 -15.36 -20.09
C LEU A 922 -42.26 -13.93 -19.60
N ALA A 923 -43.28 -13.29 -19.03
CA ALA A 923 -43.15 -11.97 -18.40
C ALA A 923 -42.26 -12.01 -17.16
N LYS A 924 -42.31 -13.12 -16.40
CA LYS A 924 -41.39 -13.38 -15.29
C LYS A 924 -39.95 -13.54 -15.75
N LEU A 925 -39.72 -14.23 -16.88
CA LEU A 925 -38.39 -14.43 -17.43
C LEU A 925 -37.80 -13.11 -17.97
N THR A 926 -38.60 -12.29 -18.64
CA THR A 926 -38.18 -10.95 -19.12
C THR A 926 -37.92 -9.98 -17.96
N ASP A 927 -38.78 -9.95 -16.93
CA ASP A 927 -38.56 -9.13 -15.73
C ASP A 927 -37.35 -9.63 -14.91
N GLN A 928 -37.09 -10.94 -14.89
CA GLN A 928 -35.88 -11.53 -14.29
C GLN A 928 -34.63 -11.22 -15.11
N LEU A 929 -34.71 -11.19 -16.44
CA LEU A 929 -33.59 -10.85 -17.32
C LEU A 929 -33.26 -9.35 -17.24
N GLU A 930 -34.25 -8.47 -17.25
CA GLU A 930 -34.06 -7.02 -17.06
C GLU A 930 -33.56 -6.69 -15.65
N ARG A 931 -34.01 -7.42 -14.62
CA ARG A 931 -33.42 -7.35 -13.26
C ARG A 931 -31.98 -7.83 -13.25
N LEU A 932 -31.65 -8.95 -13.89
CA LEU A 932 -30.27 -9.46 -13.97
C LEU A 932 -29.36 -8.48 -14.72
N ILE A 933 -29.83 -7.85 -15.79
CA ILE A 933 -29.11 -6.80 -16.53
C ILE A 933 -28.89 -5.55 -15.65
N SER A 934 -29.91 -5.09 -14.92
CA SER A 934 -29.79 -3.96 -13.98
C SER A 934 -28.86 -4.29 -12.79
N ILE A 935 -28.86 -5.55 -12.35
CA ILE A 935 -28.02 -6.05 -11.27
C ILE A 935 -26.56 -6.18 -11.76
N HIS A 936 -26.33 -6.64 -12.99
CA HIS A 936 -24.99 -6.82 -13.57
C HIS A 936 -24.30 -5.50 -13.95
N ALA A 937 -25.04 -4.49 -14.42
CA ALA A 937 -24.50 -3.14 -14.61
C ALA A 937 -24.08 -2.47 -13.28
N GLN A 938 -24.65 -2.92 -12.14
CA GLN A 938 -24.33 -2.44 -10.79
C GLN A 938 -23.23 -3.26 -10.09
N GLN A 939 -22.88 -4.45 -10.59
CA GLN A 939 -22.05 -5.45 -9.88
C GLN A 939 -20.58 -5.51 -10.31
N GLY A 940 -20.16 -4.82 -11.38
CA GLY A 940 -18.75 -4.86 -11.85
C GLY A 940 -17.70 -4.36 -10.84
N LEU A 941 -18.12 -3.61 -9.82
CA LEU A 941 -17.26 -3.07 -8.76
C LEU A 941 -17.20 -3.92 -7.48
N LEU A 942 -17.91 -5.05 -7.41
CA LEU A 942 -18.27 -5.74 -6.15
C LEU A 942 -17.93 -7.24 -6.08
N ILE A 943 -16.89 -7.69 -6.79
CA ILE A 943 -16.46 -9.10 -6.81
C ILE A 943 -16.15 -9.65 -5.39
N GLU A 944 -15.62 -8.84 -4.47
CA GLU A 944 -15.32 -9.27 -3.09
C GLU A 944 -16.58 -9.50 -2.24
N GLN A 945 -17.62 -8.68 -2.41
CA GLN A 945 -18.87 -8.81 -1.64
C GLN A 945 -19.76 -9.95 -2.18
N LEU A 946 -19.71 -10.21 -3.49
CA LEU A 946 -20.39 -11.35 -4.13
C LEU A 946 -19.87 -12.69 -3.60
N THR A 947 -18.56 -12.76 -3.31
CA THR A 947 -17.90 -13.95 -2.74
C THR A 947 -18.43 -14.26 -1.33
N PHE A 948 -18.71 -13.22 -0.54
CA PHE A 948 -19.32 -13.35 0.79
C PHE A 948 -20.79 -13.81 0.72
N GLU A 949 -21.60 -13.26 -0.19
CA GLU A 949 -23.02 -13.65 -0.34
C GLU A 949 -23.19 -15.06 -0.94
N ILE A 950 -22.34 -15.46 -1.89
CA ILE A 950 -22.32 -16.83 -2.44
C ILE A 950 -21.96 -17.85 -1.35
N ARG A 951 -21.07 -17.49 -0.42
CA ARG A 951 -20.73 -18.33 0.73
C ARG A 951 -21.91 -18.52 1.68
N ALA A 952 -22.60 -17.44 2.03
CA ALA A 952 -23.80 -17.49 2.87
C ALA A 952 -24.94 -18.31 2.23
N LEU A 953 -25.12 -18.18 0.91
CA LEU A 953 -26.10 -18.97 0.16
C LEU A 953 -25.72 -20.46 0.06
N ARG A 954 -24.43 -20.80 -0.05
CA ARG A 954 -23.94 -22.20 -0.03
C ARG A 954 -24.04 -22.87 1.33
N GLU A 955 -23.94 -22.13 2.43
CA GLU A 955 -24.13 -22.67 3.78
C GLU A 955 -25.62 -22.85 4.13
N GLN A 956 -26.51 -22.08 3.47
CA GLN A 956 -27.96 -22.23 3.60
C GLN A 956 -28.56 -23.34 2.73
N LEU A 957 -27.92 -23.68 1.59
CA LEU A 957 -28.29 -24.76 0.67
C LEU A 957 -27.73 -26.10 1.14
#